data_AF-A0A384IG04-F1
#
_entry.id   AF-A0A384IG04-F1
#
_cell.length_a   1.000
_cell.length_b   1.000
_cell.length_c   1.000
_cell.angle_alpha   90.00
_cell.angle_beta   90.00
_cell.angle_gamma   90.00
#
_symmetry.space_group_name_H-M   'P 1'
#
loop_
_entity.id
_entity.type
_entity.pdbx_description
1 polymer ?
#
loop_
_entity_poly.entity_id
_entity_poly.type
_entity_poly.pdbx_seq_one_letter_code
_entity_poly.pdbx_strand_id
1 'polypeptide(L)'
;MVLAPVPASGPSVEVELCGPLDPGLAEAVAARVTRRHAYTVTAEASGAGRLTLRVESSQGGSARPGAEVFADVLALVGGARDTVAVAGHQQDLIRAAVEEPAGGHVGQVAWNWTGPVDLARFTAAWLSVADRESVLRAAFDWTHLPRLMLHDRAAIDVAHLAHGAVSWSDLIERDRLRGFAPHRPGLLRVTLMDGPPRPGGTHAPTRVLLTYHRALLDERGVHLLLREFYRAYARGGTLPGRERRPDARDHAQWLARQRTEGARAYWATATAPPEPAAPGAQDDASPAGPLGIGRVHRRLRPPQTTRLRTWAAMRGAGESSALHAVWALLLYRAAGAAGPVPVSFGVHLSARDIPMEGAAGIPGLLGNPLPMTVTVDPAEPVTGLLAQARDAALDLAVHAWVPGDRVRVWTGRNPDAELFETGIVFDNRVELSAALLAELRAQDVEVDAPRSISAHPGLPLTLAARHDPDGGLSLTVRHDRRCLGDVDASALLSHCVRLLRSLPDHRDPQSAVGDLLELLQGFEVPRVLPRPPVPEGPDVAVLRAGDPAADTIVLVRTRGVPVGAYEALVRHHRGLERIVSLRAARPGDASGLSGLLGAGEPVGAGRLVLCGAGPGGAAAYEMACAAGAGMVAAVVMTGVGSGSGCAGALAAGLKSACAGSR
;
A
#
# COMPACT_ATOMS: atom_id res chain seq x y z
N MET A 1 9.95 -17.87 18.35
CA MET A 1 8.99 -18.98 18.56
C MET A 1 9.56 -20.21 17.88
N VAL A 2 9.44 -21.36 18.51
CA VAL A 2 9.83 -22.67 17.95
C VAL A 2 8.58 -23.52 17.92
N LEU A 3 8.14 -23.90 16.71
CA LEU A 3 7.21 -25.01 16.55
C LEU A 3 8.06 -26.29 16.55
N ALA A 4 7.99 -27.02 17.66
CA ALA A 4 8.59 -28.35 17.81
C ALA A 4 7.78 -29.39 16.98
N PRO A 5 8.31 -30.61 16.77
CA PRO A 5 8.22 -31.36 15.51
C PRO A 5 6.79 -31.56 15.03
N VAL A 6 6.59 -31.48 13.71
CA VAL A 6 5.31 -31.84 13.05
C VAL A 6 4.89 -33.23 13.53
N PRO A 7 3.86 -33.38 14.39
CA PRO A 7 3.46 -34.69 14.86
C PRO A 7 2.78 -35.45 13.73
N ALA A 8 3.06 -36.75 13.65
CA ALA A 8 2.24 -37.68 12.89
C ALA A 8 0.78 -37.59 13.38
N SER A 9 -0.15 -37.40 12.44
CA SER A 9 -1.60 -37.67 12.54
C SER A 9 -2.35 -37.37 13.86
N GLY A 10 -2.03 -36.28 14.58
CA GLY A 10 -2.75 -35.84 15.79
C GLY A 10 -3.55 -34.53 15.60
N PRO A 11 -4.64 -34.29 16.36
CA PRO A 11 -5.46 -33.07 16.29
C PRO A 11 -4.91 -31.88 17.10
N SER A 12 -3.84 -32.07 17.88
CA SER A 12 -3.23 -31.05 18.74
C SER A 12 -1.82 -30.67 18.28
N VAL A 13 -1.51 -29.38 18.23
CA VAL A 13 -0.17 -28.86 17.92
C VAL A 13 0.41 -28.14 19.13
N GLU A 14 1.63 -28.50 19.52
CA GLU A 14 2.37 -27.85 20.60
C GLU A 14 3.38 -26.84 20.04
N VAL A 15 3.44 -25.67 20.66
CA VAL A 15 4.27 -24.54 20.25
C VAL A 15 5.07 -24.04 21.44
N GLU A 16 6.37 -23.89 21.29
CA GLU A 16 7.21 -23.25 22.30
C GLU A 16 7.44 -21.77 21.94
N LEU A 17 6.95 -20.87 22.79
CA LEU A 17 7.34 -19.46 22.76
C LEU A 17 8.61 -19.28 23.59
N CYS A 18 9.64 -18.71 22.96
CA CYS A 18 10.89 -18.35 23.61
C CYS A 18 11.08 -16.83 23.56
N GLY A 19 11.29 -16.18 24.70
CA GLY A 19 11.56 -14.74 24.79
C GLY A 19 11.28 -14.14 26.18
N PRO A 20 11.39 -12.82 26.34
CA PRO A 20 10.90 -12.12 27.53
C PRO A 20 9.36 -12.16 27.52
N LEU A 21 8.78 -13.20 28.14
CA LEU A 21 7.34 -13.43 28.17
C LEU A 21 6.78 -13.04 29.53
N ASP A 22 5.82 -12.13 29.54
CA ASP A 22 4.96 -11.82 30.70
C ASP A 22 3.83 -12.87 30.78
N PRO A 23 3.51 -13.44 31.96
CA PRO A 23 2.33 -14.30 32.15
C PRO A 23 1.02 -13.78 31.52
N GLY A 24 0.76 -12.47 31.55
CA GLY A 24 -0.46 -11.88 30.96
C GLY A 24 -0.55 -11.99 29.44
N LEU A 25 0.58 -12.23 28.76
CA LEU A 25 0.63 -12.40 27.31
C LEU A 25 -0.01 -13.72 26.86
N ALA A 26 0.16 -14.79 27.64
CA ALA A 26 -0.34 -16.12 27.32
C ALA A 26 -1.87 -16.13 27.20
N GLU A 27 -2.55 -15.57 28.19
CA GLU A 27 -4.01 -15.43 28.22
C GLU A 27 -4.51 -14.54 27.07
N ALA A 28 -3.82 -13.43 26.79
CA ALA A 28 -4.18 -12.52 25.71
C ALA A 28 -4.06 -13.19 24.32
N VAL A 29 -3.01 -13.99 24.12
CA VAL A 29 -2.82 -14.78 22.89
C VAL A 29 -3.93 -15.83 22.76
N ALA A 30 -4.20 -16.60 23.83
CA ALA A 30 -5.23 -17.62 23.81
C ALA A 30 -6.64 -17.06 23.56
N ALA A 31 -6.98 -15.95 24.21
CA ALA A 31 -8.26 -15.27 24.01
C ALA A 31 -8.41 -14.72 22.59
N ARG A 32 -7.32 -14.21 21.99
CA ARG A 32 -7.33 -13.73 20.60
C ARG A 32 -7.57 -14.86 19.61
N VAL A 33 -6.86 -15.98 19.75
CA VAL A 33 -7.02 -17.13 18.86
C VAL A 33 -8.43 -17.68 18.97
N THR A 34 -8.94 -17.89 20.19
CA THR A 34 -10.29 -18.43 20.44
C THR A 34 -11.40 -17.52 19.90
N ARG A 35 -11.21 -16.20 19.93
CA ARG A 35 -12.18 -15.24 19.38
C ARG A 35 -12.25 -15.26 17.86
N ARG A 36 -11.13 -15.56 17.20
CA ARG A 36 -10.97 -15.39 15.74
C ARG A 36 -11.04 -16.68 14.97
N HIS A 37 -10.67 -17.78 15.60
CA HIS A 37 -10.57 -19.09 14.97
C HIS A 37 -11.34 -20.13 15.77
N ALA A 38 -11.74 -21.20 15.11
CA ALA A 38 -12.37 -22.36 15.75
C ALA A 38 -11.34 -23.28 16.45
N TYR A 39 -10.42 -22.68 17.22
CA TYR A 39 -9.38 -23.37 17.98
C TYR A 39 -9.29 -22.81 19.40
N THR A 40 -9.06 -23.70 20.36
CA THR A 40 -8.75 -23.36 21.75
C THR A 40 -7.24 -23.47 21.97
N VAL A 41 -6.70 -22.53 22.75
CA VAL A 41 -5.27 -22.52 23.10
C VAL A 41 -5.14 -22.60 24.61
N THR A 42 -4.40 -23.59 25.10
CA THR A 42 -3.98 -23.68 26.50
C THR A 42 -2.50 -23.32 26.61
N ALA A 43 -2.11 -22.71 27.72
CA ALA A 43 -0.76 -22.20 27.93
C ALA A 43 -0.18 -22.73 29.23
N GLU A 44 1.02 -23.28 29.18
CA GLU A 44 1.77 -23.79 30.33
C GLU A 44 3.15 -23.15 30.38
N ALA A 45 3.57 -22.70 31.57
CA ALA A 45 4.91 -22.15 31.77
C ALA A 45 5.93 -23.30 31.85
N SER A 46 6.92 -23.31 30.95
CA SER A 46 7.93 -24.38 30.83
C SER A 46 9.30 -23.96 31.40
N GLY A 47 9.37 -22.81 32.08
CA GLY A 47 10.60 -22.28 32.71
C GLY A 47 10.77 -20.77 32.52
N ALA A 48 11.94 -20.23 32.93
CA ALA A 48 12.23 -18.80 32.83
C ALA A 48 12.23 -18.30 31.37
N GLY A 49 11.20 -17.56 30.98
CA GLY A 49 11.04 -17.00 29.63
C GLY A 49 10.60 -18.00 28.55
N ARG A 50 9.98 -19.12 28.95
CA ARG A 50 9.43 -20.14 28.05
C ARG A 50 7.97 -20.41 28.36
N LEU A 51 7.14 -20.43 27.31
CA LEU A 51 5.72 -20.75 27.41
C LEU A 51 5.38 -21.78 26.33
N THR A 52 4.80 -22.90 26.72
CA THR A 52 4.27 -23.90 25.81
C THR A 52 2.81 -23.60 25.56
N LEU A 53 2.43 -23.38 24.30
CA LEU A 53 1.05 -23.24 23.87
C LEU A 53 0.60 -24.52 23.19
N ARG A 54 -0.56 -25.04 23.59
CA ARG A 54 -1.19 -26.20 22.96
C ARG A 54 -2.47 -25.77 22.27
N VAL A 55 -2.51 -25.95 20.94
CA VAL A 55 -3.61 -25.53 20.07
C VAL A 55 -4.44 -26.75 19.67
N GLU A 56 -5.74 -26.73 19.97
CA GLU A 56 -6.67 -27.83 19.73
C GLU A 56 -7.94 -27.34 19.01
N SER A 57 -8.52 -28.17 18.14
CA SER A 57 -9.77 -27.84 17.44
C SER A 57 -10.94 -27.78 18.41
N SER A 58 -11.71 -26.68 18.39
CA SER A 58 -12.87 -26.51 19.26
C SER A 58 -14.09 -27.34 18.84
N GLN A 59 -14.10 -27.88 17.62
CA GLN A 59 -15.20 -28.69 17.07
C GLN A 59 -14.91 -30.19 17.04
N GLY A 60 -13.85 -30.66 17.71
CA GLY A 60 -13.51 -32.10 17.79
C GLY A 60 -13.08 -32.73 16.46
N GLY A 61 -12.77 -31.92 15.45
CA GLY A 61 -12.28 -32.38 14.14
C GLY A 61 -10.77 -32.60 14.12
N SER A 62 -10.29 -33.44 13.19
CA SER A 62 -8.85 -33.69 12.94
C SER A 62 -8.17 -32.62 12.07
N ALA A 63 -8.84 -31.47 11.85
CA ALA A 63 -8.32 -30.41 11.01
C ALA A 63 -7.11 -29.73 11.68
N ARG A 64 -5.99 -29.68 10.96
CA ARG A 64 -4.76 -29.02 11.45
C ARG A 64 -4.95 -27.50 11.49
N PRO A 65 -4.35 -26.80 12.47
CA PRO A 65 -4.31 -25.34 12.46
C PRO A 65 -3.59 -24.85 11.20
N GLY A 66 -4.18 -23.91 10.46
CA GLY A 66 -3.51 -23.26 9.33
C GLY A 66 -2.50 -22.21 9.80
N ALA A 67 -1.67 -21.73 8.88
CA ALA A 67 -0.68 -20.69 9.19
C ALA A 67 -1.29 -19.39 9.77
N GLU A 68 -2.57 -19.09 9.51
CA GLU A 68 -3.28 -17.95 10.07
C GLU A 68 -3.41 -17.98 11.60
N VAL A 69 -3.45 -19.17 12.20
CA VAL A 69 -3.53 -19.33 13.66
C VAL A 69 -2.19 -18.92 14.29
N PHE A 70 -1.07 -19.40 13.74
CA PHE A 70 0.26 -19.05 14.22
C PHE A 70 0.64 -17.60 13.89
N ALA A 71 0.09 -17.04 12.81
CA ALA A 71 0.17 -15.62 12.54
C ALA A 71 -0.47 -14.82 13.69
N ASP A 72 -1.66 -15.18 14.16
CA ASP A 72 -2.30 -14.52 15.32
C ASP A 72 -1.54 -14.75 16.65
N VAL A 73 -0.85 -15.87 16.82
CA VAL A 73 0.05 -16.11 17.96
C VAL A 73 1.25 -15.16 17.90
N LEU A 74 1.84 -14.99 16.72
CA LEU A 74 2.99 -14.13 16.46
C LEU A 74 2.65 -12.65 16.31
N ALA A 75 1.37 -12.33 16.08
CA ALA A 75 0.89 -11.04 15.57
C ALA A 75 1.29 -9.86 16.43
N LEU A 76 1.54 -10.02 17.74
CA LEU A 76 2.27 -9.04 18.56
C LEU A 76 2.38 -9.49 20.03
N VAL A 77 3.63 -9.61 20.49
CA VAL A 77 4.06 -9.72 21.89
C VAL A 77 4.15 -8.31 22.55
N GLY A 78 3.32 -7.34 22.13
CA GLY A 78 3.61 -5.91 22.38
C GLY A 78 2.45 -4.91 22.35
N GLY A 79 1.39 -5.13 23.15
CA GLY A 79 0.47 -4.06 23.60
C GLY A 79 -0.58 -3.53 22.61
N ALA A 80 -0.71 -4.08 21.40
CA ALA A 80 -1.87 -3.80 20.54
C ALA A 80 -3.11 -4.55 21.07
N ARG A 81 -4.26 -3.86 21.12
CA ARG A 81 -5.51 -4.44 21.65
C ARG A 81 -6.35 -5.14 20.59
N ASP A 82 -6.38 -4.57 19.39
CA ASP A 82 -7.24 -5.02 18.30
C ASP A 82 -6.48 -5.04 16.97
N THR A 83 -6.87 -5.97 16.09
CA THR A 83 -6.45 -5.92 14.68
C THR A 83 -7.68 -6.00 13.79
N VAL A 84 -7.71 -5.18 12.74
CA VAL A 84 -8.82 -5.12 11.79
C VAL A 84 -8.37 -5.46 10.38
N ALA A 85 -9.28 -6.01 9.59
CA ALA A 85 -9.04 -6.25 8.17
C ALA A 85 -8.90 -4.91 7.43
N VAL A 86 -8.12 -4.93 6.35
CA VAL A 86 -7.88 -3.76 5.50
C VAL A 86 -8.35 -4.03 4.08
N ALA A 87 -8.68 -2.97 3.33
CA ALA A 87 -9.08 -3.06 1.94
C ALA A 87 -7.93 -3.62 1.07
N GLY A 88 -8.25 -4.23 -0.07
CA GLY A 88 -7.24 -4.93 -0.87
C GLY A 88 -6.08 -4.05 -1.35
N HIS A 89 -6.35 -2.83 -1.81
CA HIS A 89 -5.28 -1.90 -2.18
C HIS A 89 -4.33 -1.59 -1.02
N GLN A 90 -4.88 -1.46 0.19
CA GLN A 90 -4.07 -1.27 1.39
C GLN A 90 -3.22 -2.51 1.69
N GLN A 91 -3.73 -3.73 1.46
CA GLN A 91 -2.95 -4.96 1.59
C GLN A 91 -1.76 -4.98 0.62
N ASP A 92 -1.99 -4.62 -0.65
CA ASP A 92 -0.95 -4.55 -1.67
C ASP A 92 0.15 -3.54 -1.30
N LEU A 93 -0.23 -2.35 -0.81
CA LEU A 93 0.73 -1.35 -0.35
C LEU A 93 1.49 -1.76 0.92
N ILE A 94 0.85 -2.44 1.87
CA ILE A 94 1.55 -2.96 3.05
C ILE A 94 2.60 -3.99 2.62
N ARG A 95 2.24 -4.91 1.71
CA ARG A 95 3.15 -5.93 1.21
C ARG A 95 4.35 -5.32 0.48
N ALA A 96 4.08 -4.43 -0.48
CA ALA A 96 5.12 -3.73 -1.22
C ALA A 96 6.04 -2.89 -0.31
N ALA A 97 5.49 -2.25 0.72
CA ALA A 97 6.25 -1.45 1.68
C ALA A 97 7.29 -2.22 2.50
N VAL A 98 7.15 -3.54 2.59
CA VAL A 98 8.10 -4.38 3.32
C VAL A 98 9.19 -4.93 2.39
N GLU A 99 8.98 -4.88 1.09
CA GLU A 99 9.91 -5.37 0.07
C GLU A 99 10.80 -4.28 -0.51
N GLU A 100 10.25 -3.08 -0.67
CA GLU A 100 10.97 -1.95 -1.24
C GLU A 100 11.91 -1.28 -0.24
N PRO A 101 13.04 -0.72 -0.69
CA PRO A 101 13.94 0.06 0.16
C PRO A 101 13.23 1.27 0.79
N ALA A 102 13.78 1.72 1.92
CA ALA A 102 13.20 2.80 2.71
C ALA A 102 12.90 4.05 1.86
N GLY A 103 11.66 4.55 1.99
CA GLY A 103 11.20 5.76 1.29
C GLY A 103 10.38 5.55 0.01
N GLY A 104 10.19 4.31 -0.45
CA GLY A 104 9.30 3.99 -1.58
C GLY A 104 7.81 4.23 -1.27
N HIS A 105 7.39 3.86 -0.05
CA HIS A 105 5.99 3.97 0.40
C HIS A 105 5.73 5.14 1.34
N VAL A 106 6.51 6.21 1.22
CA VAL A 106 6.38 7.43 2.02
C VAL A 106 5.65 8.51 1.21
N GLY A 107 4.63 9.12 1.81
CA GLY A 107 3.96 10.31 1.30
C GLY A 107 4.46 11.55 2.03
N GLN A 108 4.67 12.64 1.30
CA GLN A 108 5.08 13.93 1.90
C GLN A 108 4.22 15.07 1.37
N VAL A 109 3.74 15.89 2.30
CA VAL A 109 2.97 17.11 2.02
C VAL A 109 3.68 18.28 2.69
N ALA A 110 3.79 19.41 2.00
CA ALA A 110 4.32 20.63 2.58
C ALA A 110 3.50 21.87 2.26
N TRP A 111 3.60 22.84 3.15
CA TRP A 111 3.02 24.17 3.04
C TRP A 111 3.83 25.16 3.86
N ASN A 112 3.56 26.45 3.67
CA ASN A 112 4.10 27.49 4.52
C ASN A 112 3.08 27.90 5.59
N TRP A 113 3.59 28.20 6.77
CA TRP A 113 2.88 28.78 7.89
C TRP A 113 3.45 30.18 8.14
N THR A 114 2.61 31.19 8.04
CA THR A 114 2.97 32.59 8.29
C THR A 114 2.31 33.05 9.59
N GLY A 115 3.09 33.67 10.48
CA GLY A 115 2.63 34.07 11.81
C GLY A 115 3.34 33.32 12.93
N PRO A 116 2.97 33.56 14.19
CA PRO A 116 3.59 32.92 15.34
C PRO A 116 3.28 31.41 15.37
N VAL A 117 4.30 30.61 15.67
CA VAL A 117 4.18 29.17 15.89
C VAL A 117 4.39 28.86 17.36
N ASP A 118 3.30 28.54 18.06
CA ASP A 118 3.39 27.97 19.41
C ASP A 118 3.60 26.46 19.28
N LEU A 119 4.85 26.01 19.46
CA LEU A 119 5.22 24.61 19.30
C LEU A 119 4.54 23.68 20.31
N ALA A 120 4.27 24.15 21.53
CA ALA A 120 3.58 23.36 22.54
C ALA A 120 2.12 23.14 22.13
N ARG A 121 1.44 24.20 21.70
CA ARG A 121 0.07 24.14 21.17
C ARG A 121 -0.01 23.33 19.88
N PHE A 122 0.98 23.46 18.99
CA PHE A 122 1.09 22.69 17.74
C PHE A 122 1.21 21.19 18.02
N THR A 123 2.08 20.82 18.97
CA THR A 123 2.28 19.43 19.38
C THR A 123 1.04 18.89 20.08
N ALA A 124 0.44 19.65 21.00
CA ALA A 124 -0.80 19.29 21.68
C ALA A 124 -1.95 19.04 20.68
N ALA A 125 -2.09 19.88 19.66
CA ALA A 125 -3.09 19.72 18.60
C ALA A 125 -2.93 18.37 17.87
N TRP A 126 -1.71 18.01 17.46
CA TRP A 126 -1.45 16.71 16.80
C TRP A 126 -1.72 15.52 17.73
N LEU A 127 -1.32 15.60 19.00
CA LEU A 127 -1.61 14.56 19.98
C LEU A 127 -3.13 14.41 20.19
N SER A 128 -3.87 15.51 20.27
CA SER A 128 -5.33 15.50 20.38
C SER A 128 -6.00 14.86 19.16
N VAL A 129 -5.48 15.09 17.94
CA VAL A 129 -5.95 14.43 16.72
C VAL A 129 -5.60 12.93 16.77
N ALA A 130 -4.40 12.55 17.20
CA ALA A 130 -3.98 11.15 17.29
C ALA A 130 -4.80 10.34 18.31
N ASP A 131 -5.18 10.96 19.42
CA ASP A 131 -6.07 10.34 20.41
C ASP A 131 -7.45 10.05 19.81
N ARG A 132 -8.00 10.99 19.02
CA ARG A 132 -9.32 10.86 18.39
C ARG A 132 -9.31 9.90 17.19
N GLU A 133 -8.34 10.04 16.30
CA GLU A 133 -8.29 9.34 15.01
C GLU A 133 -7.47 8.05 15.11
N SER A 134 -8.16 6.90 15.20
CA SER A 134 -7.53 5.59 15.44
C SER A 134 -6.45 5.23 14.41
N VAL A 135 -6.58 5.75 13.18
CA VAL A 135 -5.61 5.55 12.10
C VAL A 135 -4.21 6.07 12.45
N LEU A 136 -4.10 7.14 13.24
CA LEU A 136 -2.78 7.66 13.67
C LEU A 136 -2.12 6.80 14.75
N ARG A 137 -2.91 5.93 15.39
CA ARG A 137 -2.44 4.94 16.36
C ARG A 137 -2.32 3.55 15.77
N ALA A 138 -2.34 3.47 14.44
CA ALA A 138 -2.24 2.21 13.75
C ALA A 138 -0.80 1.82 13.40
N ALA A 139 -0.57 0.51 13.38
CA ALA A 139 0.56 -0.17 12.78
C ALA A 139 0.05 -1.26 11.81
N PHE A 140 0.95 -1.93 11.10
CA PHE A 140 0.62 -3.02 10.19
C PHE A 140 1.15 -4.36 10.68
N ASP A 141 0.29 -5.37 10.63
CA ASP A 141 0.69 -6.77 10.68
C ASP A 141 0.64 -7.33 9.26
N TRP A 142 1.63 -8.13 8.88
CA TRP A 142 1.64 -8.83 7.60
C TRP A 142 2.21 -10.25 7.76
N THR A 143 2.13 -10.82 8.96
CA THR A 143 2.53 -12.22 9.24
C THR A 143 1.85 -13.24 8.34
N HIS A 144 0.59 -13.00 7.95
CA HIS A 144 -0.13 -13.81 6.96
C HIS A 144 -0.90 -12.90 5.99
N LEU A 145 -2.12 -12.48 6.38
CA LEU A 145 -2.89 -11.47 5.66
C LEU A 145 -2.60 -10.10 6.25
N PRO A 146 -2.26 -9.08 5.42
CA PRO A 146 -2.05 -7.74 5.92
C PRO A 146 -3.25 -7.21 6.69
N ARG A 147 -3.00 -6.67 7.89
CA ARG A 147 -4.00 -6.16 8.82
C ARG A 147 -3.52 -4.88 9.47
N LEU A 148 -4.47 -4.08 9.94
CA LEU A 148 -4.19 -2.90 10.75
C LEU A 148 -4.20 -3.29 12.22
N MET A 149 -3.16 -2.95 12.97
CA MET A 149 -3.07 -3.13 14.42
C MET A 149 -3.33 -1.79 15.11
N LEU A 150 -4.32 -1.74 15.99
CA LEU A 150 -4.72 -0.51 16.67
C LEU A 150 -4.17 -0.47 18.09
N HIS A 151 -3.44 0.60 18.39
CA HIS A 151 -2.88 0.87 19.71
C HIS A 151 -3.71 1.90 20.48
N ASP A 152 -3.67 1.85 21.81
CA ASP A 152 -4.36 2.83 22.66
C ASP A 152 -3.77 4.24 22.49
N ARG A 153 -2.45 4.33 22.34
CA ARG A 153 -1.71 5.58 22.17
C ARG A 153 -0.62 5.42 21.13
N ALA A 154 -0.27 6.52 20.48
CA ALA A 154 0.91 6.64 19.62
C ALA A 154 1.53 8.01 19.82
N ALA A 155 2.85 8.08 19.79
CA ALA A 155 3.54 9.36 19.72
C ALA A 155 3.46 9.89 18.29
N ILE A 156 3.32 11.21 18.14
CA ILE A 156 3.55 11.92 16.89
C ILE A 156 4.89 12.65 17.04
N ASP A 157 5.86 12.31 16.18
CA ASP A 157 7.17 12.97 16.14
C ASP A 157 6.99 14.36 15.53
N VAL A 158 7.11 15.41 16.35
CA VAL A 158 7.07 16.82 15.94
C VAL A 158 8.45 17.43 16.17
N ALA A 159 9.17 17.68 15.09
CA ALA A 159 10.51 18.27 15.13
C ALA A 159 10.46 19.74 14.68
N HIS A 160 11.28 20.59 15.29
CA HIS A 160 11.46 21.99 14.89
C HIS A 160 12.93 22.26 14.62
N LEU A 161 13.22 22.75 13.42
CA LEU A 161 14.56 23.03 12.92
C LEU A 161 14.72 24.53 12.65
N ALA A 162 15.82 25.09 13.14
CA ALA A 162 16.20 26.45 12.81
C ALA A 162 16.54 26.60 11.32
N HIS A 163 16.38 27.82 10.81
CA HIS A 163 16.77 28.15 9.44
C HIS A 163 18.25 27.82 9.20
N GLY A 164 18.56 27.20 8.06
CA GLY A 164 19.93 26.86 7.66
C GLY A 164 20.53 25.60 8.28
N ALA A 165 19.84 24.94 9.22
CA ALA A 165 20.32 23.68 9.82
C ALA A 165 20.52 22.55 8.78
N VAL A 166 19.67 22.55 7.74
CA VAL A 166 19.75 21.67 6.57
C VAL A 166 19.04 22.37 5.41
N SER A 167 19.43 22.08 4.17
CA SER A 167 18.68 22.60 3.02
C SER A 167 17.29 21.95 2.97
N TRP A 168 16.30 22.64 2.38
CA TRP A 168 14.94 22.12 2.31
C TRP A 168 14.84 20.86 1.43
N SER A 169 15.61 20.80 0.34
CA SER A 169 15.70 19.60 -0.52
C SER A 169 16.28 18.42 0.23
N ASP A 170 17.37 18.64 0.97
CA ASP A 170 18.01 17.57 1.74
C ASP A 170 17.12 17.11 2.89
N LEU A 171 16.37 18.02 3.53
CA LEU A 171 15.39 17.64 4.55
C LEU A 171 14.33 16.70 3.97
N ILE A 172 13.72 17.07 2.85
CA ILE A 172 12.69 16.26 2.19
C ILE A 172 13.24 14.87 1.87
N GLU A 173 14.44 14.80 1.28
CA GLU A 173 15.04 13.53 0.87
C GLU A 173 15.47 12.66 2.07
N ARG A 174 16.21 13.23 3.03
CA ARG A 174 16.65 12.51 4.24
C ARG A 174 15.46 12.01 5.03
N ASP A 175 14.43 12.83 5.17
CA ASP A 175 13.20 12.43 5.84
C ASP A 175 12.50 11.30 5.07
N ARG A 176 12.38 11.39 3.74
CA ARG A 176 11.81 10.30 2.93
C ARG A 176 12.58 8.99 3.12
N LEU A 177 13.91 9.04 3.05
CA LEU A 177 14.79 7.88 3.21
C LEU A 177 14.85 7.34 4.64
N ARG A 178 14.55 8.15 5.67
CA ARG A 178 14.36 7.68 7.05
C ARG A 178 13.25 6.63 7.13
N GLY A 179 12.25 6.71 6.24
CA GLY A 179 11.17 5.73 6.15
C GLY A 179 10.33 5.64 7.42
N PHE A 180 9.63 4.52 7.59
CA PHE A 180 8.94 4.16 8.82
C PHE A 180 9.16 2.67 9.12
N ALA A 181 8.98 2.28 10.38
CA ALA A 181 8.88 0.88 10.77
C ALA A 181 7.39 0.47 10.76
N PRO A 182 6.88 -0.20 9.71
CA PRO A 182 5.43 -0.41 9.54
C PRO A 182 4.78 -1.24 10.67
N HIS A 183 5.57 -2.03 11.40
CA HIS A 183 5.10 -2.82 12.55
C HIS A 183 4.97 -2.01 13.86
N ARG A 184 5.27 -0.69 13.85
CA ARG A 184 5.15 0.20 15.02
C ARG A 184 4.18 1.35 14.73
N PRO A 185 3.43 1.81 15.74
CA PRO A 185 2.61 3.00 15.60
C PRO A 185 3.49 4.26 15.46
N GLY A 186 2.89 5.40 15.08
CA GLY A 186 3.64 6.62 14.78
C GLY A 186 4.07 6.70 13.31
N LEU A 187 3.20 6.24 12.40
CA LEU A 187 3.40 6.24 10.94
C LEU A 187 3.11 7.60 10.28
N LEU A 188 3.13 8.67 11.09
CA LEU A 188 3.04 10.07 10.68
C LEU A 188 3.97 10.89 11.58
N ARG A 189 4.68 11.84 10.97
CA ARG A 189 5.53 12.81 11.66
C ARG A 189 5.47 14.17 10.98
N VAL A 190 5.83 15.21 11.72
CA VAL A 190 5.81 16.59 11.24
C VAL A 190 7.13 17.27 11.57
N THR A 191 7.72 17.93 10.59
CA THR A 191 8.93 18.72 10.77
C THR A 191 8.66 20.17 10.37
N LEU A 192 8.90 21.10 11.29
CA LEU A 192 8.84 22.54 11.05
C LEU A 192 10.27 23.05 10.78
N MET A 193 10.44 23.90 9.79
CA MET A 193 11.70 24.57 9.48
C MET A 193 11.48 26.07 9.35
N ASP A 194 12.22 26.86 10.12
CA ASP A 194 12.08 28.31 10.06
C ASP A 194 12.52 28.87 8.70
N GLY A 195 11.75 29.86 8.23
CA GLY A 195 12.09 30.63 7.04
C GLY A 195 13.31 31.54 7.25
N PRO A 196 13.91 32.05 6.17
CA PRO A 196 14.99 33.01 6.29
C PRO A 196 14.53 34.26 7.05
N PRO A 197 15.29 34.76 8.04
CA PRO A 197 14.90 35.93 8.82
C PRO A 197 14.62 37.12 7.90
N ARG A 198 13.51 37.82 8.13
CA ARG A 198 13.11 38.99 7.35
C ARG A 198 13.52 40.29 8.06
N PRO A 199 14.02 41.30 7.32
CA PRO A 199 14.23 42.62 7.89
C PRO A 199 12.89 43.22 8.33
N GLY A 200 12.88 43.92 9.47
CA GLY A 200 11.70 44.63 9.99
C GLY A 200 10.80 43.83 10.96
N GLY A 201 11.28 42.72 11.54
CA GLY A 201 10.58 42.03 12.63
C GLY A 201 9.34 41.21 12.23
N THR A 202 9.08 41.06 10.93
CA THR A 202 8.01 40.19 10.43
C THR A 202 8.41 38.72 10.57
N HIS A 203 7.49 37.87 11.05
CA HIS A 203 7.73 36.43 11.13
C HIS A 203 8.01 35.87 9.73
N ALA A 204 9.20 35.30 9.55
CA ALA A 204 9.51 34.55 8.34
C ALA A 204 8.60 33.32 8.27
N PRO A 205 8.09 32.95 7.08
CA PRO A 205 7.20 31.81 6.95
C PRO A 205 7.93 30.52 7.34
N THR A 206 7.41 29.80 8.33
CA THR A 206 7.88 28.48 8.72
C THR A 206 7.38 27.47 7.70
N ARG A 207 8.30 26.69 7.12
CA ARG A 207 7.95 25.59 6.23
C ARG A 207 7.56 24.38 7.06
N VAL A 208 6.41 23.79 6.77
CA VAL A 208 5.94 22.58 7.45
C VAL A 208 6.02 21.41 6.47
N LEU A 209 6.67 20.33 6.90
CA LEU A 209 6.73 19.05 6.20
C LEU A 209 5.98 18.01 7.02
N LEU A 210 4.88 17.50 6.47
CA LEU A 210 4.17 16.34 7.02
C LEU A 210 4.55 15.11 6.20
N THR A 211 5.05 14.10 6.90
CA THR A 211 5.45 12.82 6.30
C THR A 211 4.64 11.69 6.91
N TYR A 212 4.12 10.80 6.06
CA TYR A 212 3.27 9.69 6.47
C TYR A 212 3.53 8.43 5.65
N HIS A 213 3.15 7.27 6.18
CA HIS A 213 3.18 6.02 5.44
C HIS A 213 1.98 5.91 4.48
N ARG A 214 2.19 5.63 3.18
CA ARG A 214 1.14 5.62 2.15
C ARG A 214 0.08 4.54 2.35
N ALA A 215 0.44 3.42 2.97
CA ALA A 215 -0.55 2.41 3.33
C ALA A 215 -1.48 2.86 4.49
N LEU A 216 -1.20 3.99 5.14
CA LEU A 216 -2.01 4.51 6.24
C LEU A 216 -3.11 5.45 5.73
N LEU A 217 -2.76 6.35 4.82
CA LEU A 217 -3.59 7.47 4.40
C LEU A 217 -3.50 7.66 2.88
N ASP A 218 -4.64 7.95 2.25
CA ASP A 218 -4.66 8.61 0.94
C ASP A 218 -4.60 10.14 1.08
N GLU A 219 -4.51 10.86 -0.05
CA GLU A 219 -4.42 12.33 -0.03
C GLU A 219 -5.63 12.96 0.67
N ARG A 220 -6.83 12.42 0.50
CA ARG A 220 -8.03 12.94 1.17
C ARG A 220 -7.97 12.74 2.68
N GLY A 221 -7.52 11.58 3.14
CA GLY A 221 -7.28 11.28 4.55
C GLY A 221 -6.32 12.28 5.18
N VAL A 222 -5.23 12.65 4.50
CA VAL A 222 -4.29 13.68 4.97
C VAL A 222 -4.99 15.03 5.16
N HIS A 223 -5.81 15.47 4.20
CA HIS A 223 -6.53 16.74 4.31
C HIS A 223 -7.60 16.74 5.40
N LEU A 224 -8.27 15.61 5.62
CA LEU A 224 -9.19 15.43 6.75
C LEU A 224 -8.46 15.60 8.09
N LEU A 225 -7.29 14.97 8.24
CA LEU A 225 -6.46 15.12 9.45
C LEU A 225 -5.95 16.55 9.63
N LEU A 226 -5.49 17.20 8.56
CA LEU A 226 -5.07 18.60 8.61
C LEU A 226 -6.21 19.53 9.05
N ARG A 227 -7.43 19.30 8.56
CA ARG A 227 -8.61 20.06 9.01
C ARG A 227 -8.86 19.91 10.50
N GLU A 228 -8.78 18.69 11.04
CA GLU A 228 -8.94 18.48 12.48
C GLU A 228 -7.76 19.07 13.28
N PHE A 229 -6.53 18.97 12.77
CA PHE A 229 -5.36 19.64 13.37
C PHE A 229 -5.56 21.15 13.49
N TYR A 230 -6.00 21.83 12.41
CA TYR A 230 -6.25 23.26 12.45
C TYR A 230 -7.38 23.64 13.41
N ARG A 231 -8.44 22.82 13.49
CA ARG A 231 -9.51 23.00 14.49
C ARG A 231 -8.96 22.90 15.91
N ALA A 232 -8.13 21.91 16.19
CA ALA A 232 -7.51 21.73 17.50
C ALA A 232 -6.58 22.89 17.84
N TYR A 233 -5.74 23.32 16.89
CA TYR A 233 -4.82 24.43 17.08
C TYR A 233 -5.53 25.76 17.36
N ALA A 234 -6.57 26.09 16.55
CA ALA A 234 -7.38 27.29 16.74
C ALA A 234 -8.08 27.34 18.11
N ARG A 235 -8.28 26.17 18.75
CA ARG A 235 -8.94 26.02 20.05
C ARG A 235 -7.97 25.67 21.18
N GLY A 236 -6.71 26.12 21.08
CA GLY A 236 -5.74 26.00 22.18
C GLY A 236 -5.07 24.63 22.29
N GLY A 237 -5.08 23.82 21.23
CA GLY A 237 -4.39 22.53 21.17
C GLY A 237 -5.27 21.32 21.47
N THR A 238 -6.59 21.48 21.57
CA THR A 238 -7.52 20.37 21.86
C THR A 238 -8.72 20.39 20.93
N LEU A 239 -9.14 19.20 20.47
CA LEU A 239 -10.36 19.05 19.67
C LEU A 239 -11.61 19.17 20.56
N PRO A 240 -12.62 19.96 20.16
CA PRO A 240 -13.88 20.04 20.87
C PRO A 240 -14.74 18.78 20.61
N GLY A 241 -15.46 18.35 21.65
CA GLY A 241 -16.45 17.27 21.59
C GLY A 241 -15.87 15.85 21.56
N ARG A 242 -16.58 14.92 22.18
CA ARG A 242 -16.23 13.48 22.24
C ARG A 242 -17.15 12.58 21.41
N GLU A 243 -17.95 13.16 20.51
CA GLU A 243 -18.81 12.36 19.64
C GLU A 243 -17.96 11.41 18.78
N ARG A 244 -18.26 10.12 18.92
CA ARG A 244 -17.65 9.05 18.15
C ARG A 244 -18.04 9.22 16.68
N ARG A 245 -17.04 9.48 15.84
CA ARG A 245 -17.19 9.40 14.38
C ARG A 245 -16.80 7.99 13.91
N PRO A 246 -17.35 7.52 12.78
CA PRO A 246 -16.88 6.29 12.16
C PRO A 246 -15.37 6.33 11.93
N ASP A 247 -14.69 5.21 12.17
CA ASP A 247 -13.25 5.08 11.95
C ASP A 247 -12.89 3.82 11.15
N ALA A 248 -11.59 3.49 11.08
CA ALA A 248 -11.10 2.32 10.35
C ALA A 248 -11.75 0.99 10.79
N ARG A 249 -12.23 0.88 12.05
CA ARG A 249 -12.92 -0.29 12.59
C ARG A 249 -14.32 -0.42 12.00
N ASP A 250 -15.05 0.69 11.91
CA ASP A 250 -16.39 0.71 11.30
C ASP A 250 -16.32 0.35 9.82
N HIS A 251 -15.34 0.91 9.10
CA HIS A 251 -15.08 0.53 7.71
C HIS A 251 -14.73 -0.95 7.56
N ALA A 252 -13.87 -1.51 8.42
CA ALA A 252 -13.53 -2.93 8.39
C ALA A 252 -14.74 -3.83 8.69
N GLN A 253 -15.62 -3.43 9.61
CA GLN A 253 -16.88 -4.13 9.89
C GLN A 253 -17.83 -4.07 8.69
N TRP A 254 -17.92 -2.92 8.02
CA TRP A 254 -18.70 -2.78 6.79
C TRP A 254 -18.16 -3.69 5.69
N LEU A 255 -16.84 -3.74 5.49
CA LEU A 255 -16.19 -4.64 4.52
C LEU A 255 -16.52 -6.11 4.79
N ALA A 256 -16.49 -6.54 6.05
CA ALA A 256 -16.77 -7.91 6.44
C ALA A 256 -18.23 -8.35 6.15
N ARG A 257 -19.16 -7.41 5.98
CA ARG A 257 -20.57 -7.69 5.66
C ARG A 257 -20.85 -7.75 4.15
N GLN A 258 -19.88 -7.40 3.31
CA GLN A 258 -20.10 -7.33 1.87
C GLN A 258 -20.21 -8.72 1.24
N ARG A 259 -21.21 -8.88 0.38
CA ARG A 259 -21.45 -10.09 -0.42
C ARG A 259 -20.69 -10.01 -1.73
N THR A 260 -20.01 -11.11 -2.10
CA THR A 260 -19.07 -11.12 -3.24
C THR A 260 -19.69 -11.56 -4.55
N GLU A 261 -20.91 -12.10 -4.54
CA GLU A 261 -21.54 -12.74 -5.69
C GLU A 261 -21.76 -11.75 -6.83
N GLY A 262 -22.34 -10.58 -6.54
CA GLY A 262 -22.55 -9.52 -7.54
C GLY A 262 -21.25 -8.97 -8.09
N ALA A 263 -20.26 -8.74 -7.21
CA ALA A 263 -18.93 -8.29 -7.63
C ALA A 263 -18.22 -9.32 -8.52
N ARG A 264 -18.31 -10.61 -8.17
CA ARG A 264 -17.75 -11.71 -8.97
C ARG A 264 -18.41 -11.79 -10.34
N ALA A 265 -19.74 -11.66 -10.42
CA ALA A 265 -20.45 -11.66 -11.69
C ALA A 265 -20.00 -10.50 -12.58
N TYR A 266 -19.93 -9.28 -12.03
CA TYR A 266 -19.42 -8.10 -12.73
C TYR A 266 -18.00 -8.36 -13.28
N TRP A 267 -17.06 -8.73 -12.41
CA TRP A 267 -15.66 -8.93 -12.80
C TRP A 267 -15.42 -10.13 -13.72
N ALA A 268 -16.26 -11.16 -13.67
CA ALA A 268 -16.20 -12.28 -14.61
C ALA A 268 -16.60 -11.88 -16.04
N THR A 269 -17.46 -10.87 -16.18
CA THR A 269 -17.86 -10.32 -17.49
C THR A 269 -17.01 -9.14 -17.94
N ALA A 270 -16.29 -8.50 -17.02
CA ALA A 270 -15.36 -7.44 -17.35
C ALA A 270 -14.24 -8.03 -18.20
N THR A 271 -14.35 -7.86 -19.53
CA THR A 271 -13.38 -8.35 -20.49
C THR A 271 -12.01 -7.84 -20.08
N ALA A 272 -11.11 -8.76 -19.70
CA ALA A 272 -9.71 -8.43 -19.65
C ALA A 272 -9.36 -8.01 -21.08
N PRO A 273 -8.95 -6.76 -21.35
CA PRO A 273 -8.34 -6.48 -22.64
C PRO A 273 -7.25 -7.54 -22.90
N PRO A 274 -6.97 -7.88 -24.16
CA PRO A 274 -5.73 -8.57 -24.50
C PRO A 274 -4.57 -7.85 -23.79
N GLU A 275 -3.52 -8.60 -23.41
CA GLU A 275 -2.32 -8.06 -22.75
C GLU A 275 -2.07 -6.64 -23.25
N PRO A 276 -1.85 -5.66 -22.34
CA PRO A 276 -1.81 -4.26 -22.72
C PRO A 276 -1.00 -4.16 -23.99
N ALA A 277 -1.58 -3.59 -25.03
CA ALA A 277 -0.83 -3.15 -26.18
C ALA A 277 0.11 -2.08 -25.64
N ALA A 278 1.22 -2.52 -25.03
CA ALA A 278 2.37 -1.70 -24.81
C ALA A 278 2.68 -1.15 -26.20
N PRO A 279 2.69 0.18 -26.38
CA PRO A 279 2.98 0.76 -27.68
C PRO A 279 4.25 0.11 -28.21
N GLY A 280 4.14 -0.52 -29.39
CA GLY A 280 4.96 -1.64 -29.83
C GLY A 280 6.45 -1.56 -29.49
N ALA A 281 6.97 -2.67 -28.94
CA ALA A 281 8.38 -2.89 -28.72
C ALA A 281 9.13 -2.94 -30.06
N GLN A 282 10.13 -2.07 -30.21
CA GLN A 282 11.27 -2.28 -31.10
C GLN A 282 12.54 -2.04 -30.28
N ASP A 283 13.53 -2.88 -30.52
CA ASP A 283 14.83 -2.90 -29.83
C ASP A 283 15.61 -1.58 -29.96
N ASP A 284 16.47 -1.33 -28.97
CA ASP A 284 17.63 -0.42 -28.96
C ASP A 284 17.49 1.08 -28.64
N ALA A 285 16.48 1.50 -27.87
CA ALA A 285 16.52 2.83 -27.22
C ALA A 285 16.38 2.73 -25.70
N SER A 286 17.49 2.50 -25.00
CA SER A 286 17.57 2.87 -23.58
C SER A 286 17.35 4.38 -23.45
N PRO A 287 16.41 4.86 -22.63
CA PRO A 287 16.24 6.30 -22.41
C PRO A 287 17.53 6.85 -21.77
N ALA A 288 18.35 7.52 -22.58
CA ALA A 288 19.52 8.26 -22.13
C ALA A 288 19.03 9.52 -21.40
N GLY A 289 18.75 9.38 -20.10
CA GLY A 289 18.20 10.46 -19.28
C GLY A 289 18.29 10.18 -17.78
N PRO A 290 18.05 11.19 -16.94
CA PRO A 290 18.08 11.03 -15.50
C PRO A 290 17.03 10.03 -15.02
N LEU A 291 17.44 9.05 -14.21
CA LEU A 291 16.55 8.09 -13.58
C LEU A 291 15.60 8.76 -12.58
N GLY A 292 14.45 8.13 -12.31
CA GLY A 292 13.49 8.57 -11.29
C GLY A 292 12.12 8.96 -11.85
N ILE A 293 11.34 9.68 -11.05
CA ILE A 293 9.97 10.08 -11.39
C ILE A 293 9.96 11.47 -12.02
N GLY A 294 9.49 11.57 -13.26
CA GLY A 294 9.21 12.83 -13.95
C GLY A 294 7.82 13.37 -13.60
N ARG A 295 7.66 14.70 -13.67
CA ARG A 295 6.37 15.38 -13.42
C ARG A 295 6.16 16.49 -14.42
N VAL A 296 5.08 16.40 -15.20
CA VAL A 296 4.65 17.45 -16.13
C VAL A 296 3.29 17.99 -15.72
N HIS A 297 3.11 19.30 -15.85
CA HIS A 297 1.89 20.00 -15.44
C HIS A 297 1.33 20.86 -16.57
N ARG A 298 0.00 20.87 -16.70
CA ARG A 298 -0.80 21.75 -17.55
C ARG A 298 -2.10 22.14 -16.85
N ARG A 299 -2.76 23.19 -17.36
CA ARG A 299 -3.97 23.76 -16.75
C ARG A 299 -5.02 24.10 -17.81
N LEU A 300 -6.27 23.75 -17.54
CA LEU A 300 -7.45 24.37 -18.15
C LEU A 300 -7.83 25.59 -17.32
N ARG A 301 -7.98 26.74 -17.97
CA ARG A 301 -8.38 27.98 -17.29
C ARG A 301 -9.84 27.86 -16.82
N PRO A 302 -10.26 28.62 -15.78
CA PRO A 302 -11.61 28.51 -15.24
C PRO A 302 -12.74 28.56 -16.28
N PRO A 303 -12.72 29.45 -17.31
CA PRO A 303 -13.76 29.44 -18.34
C PRO A 303 -13.82 28.13 -19.16
N GLN A 304 -12.66 27.52 -19.40
CA GLN A 304 -12.56 26.24 -20.13
C GLN A 304 -13.05 25.08 -19.27
N THR A 305 -12.68 25.07 -17.98
CA THR A 305 -13.13 24.09 -16.99
C THR A 305 -14.65 24.15 -16.82
N THR A 306 -15.22 25.33 -16.61
CA THR A 306 -16.69 25.50 -16.51
C THR A 306 -17.39 25.03 -17.78
N ARG A 307 -16.84 25.33 -18.96
CA ARG A 307 -17.41 24.89 -20.25
C ARG A 307 -17.39 23.37 -20.38
N LEU A 308 -16.29 22.71 -20.03
CA LEU A 308 -16.16 21.25 -20.02
C LEU A 308 -17.15 20.62 -19.05
N ARG A 309 -17.19 21.10 -17.80
CA ARG A 309 -18.09 20.61 -16.76
C ARG A 309 -19.55 20.73 -17.16
N THR A 310 -19.94 21.88 -17.71
CA THR A 310 -21.32 22.12 -18.19
C THR A 310 -21.66 21.18 -19.35
N TRP A 311 -20.76 21.01 -20.31
CA TRP A 311 -20.99 20.12 -21.46
C TRP A 311 -21.18 18.66 -21.03
N ALA A 312 -20.39 18.17 -20.08
CA ALA A 312 -20.51 16.83 -19.52
C ALA A 312 -21.80 16.68 -18.69
N ALA A 313 -22.11 17.65 -17.83
CA ALA A 313 -23.29 17.64 -16.98
C ALA A 313 -24.60 17.62 -17.79
N MET A 314 -24.67 18.38 -18.90
CA MET A 314 -25.81 18.35 -19.82
C MET A 314 -26.05 16.98 -20.48
N ARG A 315 -25.08 16.06 -20.39
CA ARG A 315 -25.14 14.67 -20.88
C ARG A 315 -25.19 13.66 -19.74
N GLY A 316 -25.48 14.12 -18.52
CA GLY A 316 -25.58 13.30 -17.32
C GLY A 316 -24.24 12.71 -16.85
N ALA A 317 -23.11 13.24 -17.31
CA ALA A 317 -21.78 12.75 -16.98
C ALA A 317 -21.00 13.74 -16.11
N GLY A 318 -20.03 13.23 -15.35
CA GLY A 318 -19.10 14.05 -14.59
C GLY A 318 -17.93 14.55 -15.45
N GLU A 319 -17.23 15.57 -14.96
CA GLU A 319 -15.97 16.03 -15.56
C GLU A 319 -14.90 14.92 -15.56
N SER A 320 -14.92 14.03 -14.56
CA SER A 320 -14.07 12.84 -14.52
C SER A 320 -14.36 11.86 -15.66
N SER A 321 -15.63 11.68 -16.07
CA SER A 321 -15.99 10.82 -17.20
C SER A 321 -15.42 11.34 -18.52
N ALA A 322 -15.38 12.66 -18.71
CA ALA A 322 -14.74 13.28 -19.87
C ALA A 322 -13.21 13.03 -19.87
N LEU A 323 -12.58 13.08 -18.69
CA LEU A 323 -11.17 12.74 -18.53
C LEU A 323 -10.88 11.26 -18.85
N HIS A 324 -11.72 10.35 -18.36
CA HIS A 324 -11.62 8.91 -18.66
C HIS A 324 -11.77 8.64 -20.16
N ALA A 325 -12.75 9.26 -20.82
CA ALA A 325 -12.94 9.13 -22.26
C ALA A 325 -11.73 9.64 -23.05
N VAL A 326 -11.20 10.82 -22.72
CA VAL A 326 -10.00 11.37 -23.37
C VAL A 326 -8.78 10.48 -23.15
N TRP A 327 -8.62 9.91 -21.96
CA TRP A 327 -7.51 8.99 -21.70
C TRP A 327 -7.64 7.69 -22.50
N ALA A 328 -8.85 7.14 -22.62
CA ALA A 328 -9.12 6.00 -23.48
C ALA A 328 -8.73 6.28 -24.95
N LEU A 329 -9.03 7.47 -25.47
CA LEU A 329 -8.63 7.90 -26.82
C LEU A 329 -7.11 7.97 -26.99
N LEU A 330 -6.39 8.48 -26.00
CA LEU A 330 -4.93 8.58 -26.04
C LEU A 330 -4.28 7.19 -26.04
N LEU A 331 -4.79 6.27 -25.22
CA LEU A 331 -4.34 4.89 -25.17
C LEU A 331 -4.70 4.11 -26.44
N TYR A 332 -5.91 4.29 -26.97
CA TYR A 332 -6.34 3.74 -28.26
C TYR A 332 -5.37 4.14 -29.38
N ARG A 333 -5.02 5.44 -29.43
CA ARG A 333 -4.06 5.96 -30.39
C ARG A 333 -2.66 5.40 -30.18
N ALA A 334 -2.23 5.22 -28.92
CA ALA A 334 -0.94 4.61 -28.58
C ALA A 334 -0.86 3.13 -29.01
N ALA A 335 -1.97 2.40 -28.95
CA ALA A 335 -2.06 1.03 -29.41
C ALA A 335 -2.03 0.87 -30.94
N GLY A 336 -2.15 1.98 -31.71
CA GLY A 336 -2.14 1.93 -33.17
C GLY A 336 -3.37 1.24 -33.77
N ALA A 337 -4.49 1.17 -33.04
CA ALA A 337 -5.71 0.52 -33.49
C ALA A 337 -6.43 1.33 -34.59
N ALA A 338 -7.14 0.61 -35.47
CA ALA A 338 -7.87 1.19 -36.60
C ALA A 338 -9.40 0.97 -36.56
N GLY A 339 -9.90 0.17 -35.62
CA GLY A 339 -11.32 -0.16 -35.46
C GLY A 339 -11.71 -0.29 -33.98
N PRO A 340 -12.90 -0.82 -33.66
CA PRO A 340 -13.37 -0.90 -32.28
C PRO A 340 -12.44 -1.75 -31.40
N VAL A 341 -11.89 -1.16 -30.34
CA VAL A 341 -10.99 -1.85 -29.40
C VAL A 341 -11.33 -1.52 -27.95
N PRO A 342 -11.45 -2.52 -27.05
CA PRO A 342 -11.55 -2.29 -25.62
C PRO A 342 -10.20 -1.78 -25.06
N VAL A 343 -10.24 -0.62 -24.43
CA VAL A 343 -9.08 0.03 -23.80
C VAL A 343 -9.26 0.00 -22.29
N SER A 344 -8.26 -0.51 -21.57
CA SER A 344 -8.29 -0.56 -20.10
C SER A 344 -7.21 0.30 -19.46
N PHE A 345 -7.55 0.93 -18.35
CA PHE A 345 -6.64 1.68 -17.50
C PHE A 345 -7.13 1.67 -16.06
N GLY A 346 -6.26 1.99 -15.11
CA GLY A 346 -6.63 2.11 -13.71
C GLY A 346 -7.39 3.40 -13.43
N VAL A 347 -8.47 3.32 -12.65
CA VAL A 347 -9.15 4.49 -12.11
C VAL A 347 -9.11 4.41 -10.59
N HIS A 348 -8.59 5.47 -9.96
CA HIS A 348 -8.54 5.55 -8.50
C HIS A 348 -9.85 6.10 -7.95
N LEU A 349 -10.61 5.22 -7.32
CA LEU A 349 -11.86 5.56 -6.65
C LEU A 349 -11.58 5.89 -5.19
N SER A 350 -12.24 6.91 -4.64
CA SER A 350 -12.05 7.34 -3.24
C SER A 350 -12.57 6.34 -2.21
N ALA A 351 -13.47 5.44 -2.65
CA ALA A 351 -14.29 4.52 -1.85
C ALA A 351 -14.97 5.17 -0.63
N ARG A 352 -15.29 6.47 -0.73
CA ARG A 352 -15.93 7.25 0.34
C ARG A 352 -17.40 7.60 0.08
N ASP A 353 -17.89 7.22 -1.10
CA ASP A 353 -19.29 7.33 -1.50
C ASP A 353 -20.04 6.00 -1.28
N ILE A 354 -19.47 5.11 -0.47
CA ILE A 354 -20.06 3.82 -0.09
C ILE A 354 -21.29 4.03 0.80
N PRO A 355 -22.26 3.10 0.80
CA PRO A 355 -23.45 3.16 1.66
C PRO A 355 -23.11 2.85 3.13
N MET A 356 -22.31 3.72 3.73
CA MET A 356 -21.95 3.72 5.13
C MET A 356 -21.98 5.17 5.62
N GLU A 357 -22.82 5.42 6.63
CA GLU A 357 -22.95 6.76 7.21
C GLU A 357 -21.60 7.29 7.71
N GLY A 358 -21.26 8.52 7.32
CA GLY A 358 -20.01 9.18 7.72
C GLY A 358 -18.74 8.69 7.00
N ALA A 359 -18.83 7.77 6.03
CA ALA A 359 -17.66 7.26 5.28
C ALA A 359 -16.79 8.38 4.67
N ALA A 360 -17.42 9.43 4.15
CA ALA A 360 -16.75 10.60 3.58
C ALA A 360 -15.80 11.34 4.54
N GLY A 361 -16.00 11.18 5.85
CA GLY A 361 -15.23 11.79 6.92
C GLY A 361 -14.13 10.91 7.51
N ILE A 362 -14.00 9.63 7.09
CA ILE A 362 -13.01 8.71 7.65
C ILE A 362 -11.61 9.03 7.10
N PRO A 363 -10.64 9.38 7.96
CA PRO A 363 -9.25 9.46 7.58
C PRO A 363 -8.65 8.06 7.46
N GLY A 364 -8.09 7.73 6.30
CA GLY A 364 -7.52 6.41 6.02
C GLY A 364 -7.26 6.21 4.53
N LEU A 365 -6.60 5.10 4.17
CA LEU A 365 -6.53 4.63 2.79
C LEU A 365 -7.78 3.79 2.49
N LEU A 366 -8.85 4.46 2.07
CA LEU A 366 -10.09 3.78 1.67
C LEU A 366 -10.09 3.54 0.15
N GLY A 367 -9.45 4.43 -0.60
CA GLY A 367 -9.46 4.38 -2.05
C GLY A 367 -8.80 3.12 -2.63
N ASN A 368 -9.27 2.74 -3.81
CA ASN A 368 -8.85 1.53 -4.50
C ASN A 368 -8.72 1.83 -6.00
N PRO A 369 -7.53 1.64 -6.59
CA PRO A 369 -7.36 1.74 -8.03
C PRO A 369 -7.82 0.43 -8.67
N LEU A 370 -8.84 0.51 -9.53
CA LEU A 370 -9.43 -0.63 -10.20
C LEU A 370 -9.37 -0.47 -11.73
N PRO A 371 -9.24 -1.57 -12.49
CA PRO A 371 -9.26 -1.50 -13.95
C PRO A 371 -10.65 -1.08 -14.43
N MET A 372 -10.68 -0.06 -15.29
CA MET A 372 -11.85 0.37 -16.03
C MET A 372 -11.58 0.09 -17.51
N THR A 373 -12.54 -0.53 -18.19
CA THR A 373 -12.48 -0.79 -19.64
C THR A 373 -13.54 0.03 -20.36
N VAL A 374 -13.15 0.70 -21.45
CA VAL A 374 -14.05 1.42 -22.35
C VAL A 374 -13.71 1.04 -23.79
N THR A 375 -14.72 0.77 -24.61
CA THR A 375 -14.50 0.47 -26.03
C THR A 375 -14.40 1.77 -26.82
N VAL A 376 -13.28 1.96 -27.50
CA VAL A 376 -13.09 3.09 -28.42
C VAL A 376 -13.36 2.60 -29.83
N ASP A 377 -14.38 3.18 -30.46
CA ASP A 377 -14.71 2.99 -31.88
C ASP A 377 -14.68 4.37 -32.56
N PRO A 378 -13.80 4.60 -33.55
CA PRO A 378 -13.76 5.85 -34.30
C PRO A 378 -15.07 6.24 -34.99
N ALA A 379 -15.93 5.28 -35.33
CA ALA A 379 -17.21 5.53 -35.99
C ALA A 379 -18.35 5.90 -35.03
N GLU A 380 -18.20 5.60 -33.74
CA GLU A 380 -19.21 5.90 -32.72
C GLU A 380 -19.24 7.41 -32.38
N PRO A 381 -20.39 7.94 -31.97
CA PRO A 381 -20.47 9.32 -31.51
C PRO A 381 -19.67 9.57 -30.22
N VAL A 382 -19.08 10.76 -30.10
CA VAL A 382 -18.36 11.20 -28.89
C VAL A 382 -19.25 11.11 -27.64
N THR A 383 -20.55 11.35 -27.79
CA THR A 383 -21.52 11.26 -26.69
C THR A 383 -21.74 9.82 -26.22
N GLY A 384 -21.66 8.84 -27.13
CA GLY A 384 -21.68 7.42 -26.81
C GLY A 384 -20.46 7.02 -25.99
N LEU A 385 -19.26 7.45 -26.40
CA LEU A 385 -18.03 7.21 -25.63
C LEU A 385 -18.08 7.83 -24.22
N LEU A 386 -18.61 9.04 -24.09
CA LEU A 386 -18.79 9.68 -22.78
C LEU A 386 -19.77 8.90 -21.90
N ALA A 387 -20.88 8.42 -22.46
CA ALA A 387 -21.86 7.61 -21.74
C ALA A 387 -21.24 6.29 -21.27
N GLN A 388 -20.50 5.58 -22.14
CA GLN A 388 -19.74 4.38 -21.74
C GLN A 388 -18.78 4.66 -20.59
N ALA A 389 -18.01 5.75 -20.66
CA ALA A 389 -17.07 6.13 -19.62
C ALA A 389 -17.76 6.54 -18.30
N ARG A 390 -18.96 7.13 -18.36
CA ARG A 390 -19.78 7.42 -17.18
C ARG A 390 -20.29 6.12 -16.55
N ASP A 391 -20.91 5.26 -17.34
CA ASP A 391 -21.56 4.04 -16.84
C ASP A 391 -20.54 3.08 -16.25
N ALA A 392 -19.41 2.87 -16.94
CA ALA A 392 -18.30 2.07 -16.41
C ALA A 392 -17.72 2.64 -15.10
N ALA A 393 -17.67 3.97 -14.92
CA ALA A 393 -17.21 4.56 -13.67
C ALA A 393 -18.22 4.39 -12.52
N LEU A 394 -19.53 4.44 -12.82
CA LEU A 394 -20.60 4.20 -11.84
C LEU A 394 -20.62 2.74 -11.39
N ASP A 395 -20.55 1.80 -12.32
CA ASP A 395 -20.51 0.36 -12.01
C ASP A 395 -19.26 0.01 -11.17
N LEU A 396 -18.12 0.58 -11.52
CA LEU A 396 -16.87 0.39 -10.78
C LEU A 396 -16.97 0.92 -9.34
N ALA A 397 -17.67 2.04 -9.12
CA ALA A 397 -17.84 2.65 -7.80
C ALA A 397 -18.58 1.73 -6.82
N VAL A 398 -19.57 0.96 -7.29
CA VAL A 398 -20.32 -0.03 -6.48
C VAL A 398 -19.40 -1.15 -5.97
N HIS A 399 -18.35 -1.46 -6.74
CA HIS A 399 -17.40 -2.52 -6.46
C HIS A 399 -16.04 -2.02 -5.98
N ALA A 400 -15.93 -0.73 -5.60
CA ALA A 400 -14.68 -0.09 -5.16
C ALA A 400 -14.02 -0.80 -3.96
N TRP A 401 -14.79 -1.54 -3.17
CA TRP A 401 -14.31 -2.28 -2.00
C TRP A 401 -13.59 -3.59 -2.32
N VAL A 402 -13.68 -4.08 -3.57
CA VAL A 402 -13.16 -5.39 -3.97
C VAL A 402 -11.63 -5.37 -4.06
N PRO A 403 -10.93 -6.28 -3.36
CA PRO A 403 -9.48 -6.42 -3.44
C PRO A 403 -8.94 -6.76 -4.84
N GLY A 404 -7.78 -6.21 -5.19
CA GLY A 404 -7.18 -6.41 -6.52
C GLY A 404 -6.79 -7.86 -6.84
N ASP A 405 -6.39 -8.64 -5.85
CA ASP A 405 -6.15 -10.09 -5.99
C ASP A 405 -7.41 -10.85 -6.41
N ARG A 406 -8.56 -10.51 -5.83
CA ARG A 406 -9.86 -11.08 -6.26
C ARG A 406 -10.23 -10.65 -7.66
N VAL A 407 -9.99 -9.38 -8.02
CA VAL A 407 -10.21 -8.90 -9.39
C VAL A 407 -9.37 -9.70 -10.38
N ARG A 408 -8.09 -9.97 -10.09
CA ARG A 408 -7.22 -10.82 -10.94
C ARG A 408 -7.80 -12.21 -11.12
N VAL A 409 -8.19 -12.85 -10.02
CA VAL A 409 -8.77 -14.20 -10.04
C VAL A 409 -10.08 -14.24 -10.83
N TRP A 410 -10.99 -13.28 -10.62
CA TRP A 410 -12.31 -13.27 -11.26
C TRP A 410 -12.26 -12.89 -12.74
N THR A 411 -11.27 -12.11 -13.15
CA THR A 411 -11.02 -11.76 -14.55
C THR A 411 -10.17 -12.80 -15.30
N GLY A 412 -9.78 -13.89 -14.63
CA GLY A 412 -8.94 -14.95 -15.22
C GLY A 412 -7.49 -14.54 -15.48
N ARG A 413 -7.03 -13.42 -14.91
CA ARG A 413 -5.64 -12.95 -15.02
C ARG A 413 -4.71 -13.75 -14.13
N ASN A 414 -3.43 -13.79 -14.49
CA ASN A 414 -2.40 -14.34 -13.61
C ASN A 414 -2.45 -13.59 -12.25
N PRO A 415 -2.45 -14.30 -11.11
CA PRO A 415 -2.43 -13.69 -9.77
C PRO A 415 -1.32 -12.65 -9.54
N ASP A 416 -0.22 -12.74 -10.29
CA ASP A 416 0.93 -11.84 -10.21
C ASP A 416 0.95 -10.75 -11.31
N ALA A 417 0.02 -10.77 -12.27
CA ALA A 417 -0.04 -9.75 -13.31
C ALA A 417 -0.53 -8.41 -12.76
N GLU A 418 0.02 -7.30 -13.26
CA GLU A 418 -0.53 -5.97 -12.99
C GLU A 418 -1.96 -5.86 -13.56
N LEU A 419 -2.84 -5.18 -12.82
CA LEU A 419 -4.22 -4.94 -13.29
C LEU A 419 -4.25 -3.90 -14.41
N PHE A 420 -3.31 -2.96 -14.40
CA PHE A 420 -3.17 -1.86 -15.36
C PHE A 420 -1.78 -1.21 -15.21
N GLU A 421 -1.23 -0.69 -16.31
CA GLU A 421 0.07 -0.01 -16.34
C GLU A 421 -0.05 1.52 -16.26
N THR A 422 -1.24 2.05 -16.56
CA THR A 422 -1.55 3.47 -16.51
C THR A 422 -2.74 3.73 -15.60
N GLY A 423 -2.75 4.88 -14.93
CA GLY A 423 -3.82 5.22 -13.99
C GLY A 423 -4.30 6.67 -14.08
N ILE A 424 -5.57 6.89 -13.76
CA ILE A 424 -6.16 8.23 -13.60
C ILE A 424 -6.61 8.42 -12.16
N VAL A 425 -6.32 9.59 -11.61
CA VAL A 425 -6.79 10.04 -10.30
C VAL A 425 -7.51 11.38 -10.49
N PHE A 426 -8.76 11.45 -10.08
CA PHE A 426 -9.48 12.72 -9.95
C PHE A 426 -9.54 13.10 -8.47
N ASP A 427 -8.73 14.09 -8.10
CA ASP A 427 -8.51 14.47 -6.71
C ASP A 427 -9.50 15.55 -6.25
N ASN A 428 -10.50 15.12 -5.48
CA ASN A 428 -11.49 15.97 -4.83
C ASN A 428 -11.10 16.26 -3.38
N ARG A 429 -10.08 17.12 -3.21
CA ARG A 429 -9.56 17.53 -1.90
C ARG A 429 -10.63 18.20 -1.03
N VAL A 430 -10.50 18.01 0.27
CA VAL A 430 -11.30 18.73 1.26
C VAL A 430 -10.58 20.04 1.59
N GLU A 431 -11.19 21.16 1.22
CA GLU A 431 -10.69 22.48 1.59
C GLU A 431 -11.03 22.85 3.03
N LEU A 432 -10.24 23.75 3.62
CA LEU A 432 -10.55 24.34 4.91
C LEU A 432 -11.73 25.31 4.77
N SER A 433 -12.65 25.31 5.72
CA SER A 433 -13.78 26.23 5.68
C SER A 433 -13.30 27.68 5.88
N ALA A 434 -14.00 28.63 5.23
CA ALA A 434 -13.72 30.05 5.40
C ALA A 434 -13.77 30.50 6.87
N ALA A 435 -14.68 29.92 7.66
CA ALA A 435 -14.79 30.16 9.10
C ALA A 435 -13.52 29.73 9.86
N LEU A 436 -12.97 28.54 9.57
CA LEU A 436 -11.75 28.06 10.22
C LEU A 436 -10.53 28.91 9.81
N LEU A 437 -10.44 29.31 8.54
CA LEU A 437 -9.41 30.25 8.09
C LEU A 437 -9.52 31.61 8.79
N ALA A 438 -10.74 32.10 9.03
CA ALA A 438 -10.96 33.33 9.79
C ALA A 438 -10.54 33.19 11.26
N GLU A 439 -10.81 32.04 11.91
CA GLU A 439 -10.35 31.75 13.28
C GLU A 439 -8.82 31.73 13.39
N LEU A 440 -8.12 31.18 12.40
CA LEU A 440 -6.66 31.21 12.35
C LEU A 440 -6.12 32.63 12.15
N ARG A 441 -6.72 33.40 11.23
CA ARG A 441 -6.33 34.80 11.00
C ARG A 441 -6.55 35.69 12.21
N ALA A 442 -7.58 35.43 13.01
CA ALA A 442 -7.81 36.13 14.27
C ALA A 442 -6.70 35.89 15.32
N GLN A 443 -5.80 34.93 15.06
CA GLN A 443 -4.63 34.62 15.87
C GLN A 443 -3.32 34.93 15.11
N ASP A 444 -3.39 35.79 14.08
CA ASP A 444 -2.29 36.19 13.20
C ASP A 444 -1.63 35.01 12.46
N VAL A 445 -2.39 33.95 12.19
CA VAL A 445 -1.91 32.76 11.47
C VAL A 445 -2.51 32.69 10.07
N GLU A 446 -1.64 32.61 9.07
CA GLU A 446 -2.00 32.30 7.68
C GLU A 446 -1.29 31.03 7.22
N VAL A 447 -1.99 30.16 6.50
CA VAL A 447 -1.45 28.89 6.02
C VAL A 447 -1.71 28.70 4.54
N ASP A 448 -0.67 28.30 3.83
CA ASP A 448 -0.78 27.94 2.42
C ASP A 448 -1.54 26.63 2.23
N ALA A 449 -2.11 26.44 1.03
CA ALA A 449 -2.70 25.16 0.65
C ALA A 449 -1.63 24.04 0.65
N PRO A 450 -1.84 22.92 1.37
CA PRO A 450 -0.93 21.79 1.41
C PRO A 450 -0.66 21.16 0.04
N ARG A 451 0.61 20.97 -0.30
CA ARG A 451 1.06 20.41 -1.59
C ARG A 451 1.81 19.10 -1.40
N SER A 452 1.38 18.05 -2.12
CA SER A 452 2.10 16.79 -2.18
C SER A 452 3.44 16.98 -2.91
N ILE A 453 4.55 16.66 -2.25
CA ILE A 453 5.91 16.76 -2.79
C ILE A 453 6.33 15.41 -3.39
N SER A 454 6.26 14.37 -2.57
CA SER A 454 6.74 13.03 -2.88
C SER A 454 5.56 12.06 -2.89
N ALA A 455 5.34 11.43 -4.03
CA ALA A 455 4.45 10.27 -4.14
C ALA A 455 5.06 9.36 -5.19
N HIS A 456 5.66 8.24 -4.79
CA HIS A 456 6.02 7.23 -5.78
C HIS A 456 4.71 6.71 -6.37
N PRO A 457 4.42 6.94 -7.67
CA PRO A 457 3.35 6.20 -8.29
C PRO A 457 3.86 4.75 -8.42
N GLY A 458 3.12 3.79 -7.87
CA GLY A 458 3.44 2.38 -8.11
C GLY A 458 3.35 2.00 -9.59
N LEU A 459 2.74 2.86 -10.41
CA LEU A 459 2.52 2.69 -11.84
C LEU A 459 3.54 3.46 -12.70
N PRO A 460 3.92 2.94 -13.88
CA PRO A 460 4.73 3.64 -14.87
C PRO A 460 4.20 5.02 -15.25
N LEU A 461 2.88 5.21 -15.30
CA LEU A 461 2.24 6.44 -15.74
C LEU A 461 0.95 6.73 -14.96
N THR A 462 0.82 7.93 -14.42
CA THR A 462 -0.40 8.37 -13.72
C THR A 462 -0.77 9.80 -14.10
N LEU A 463 -2.03 10.00 -14.52
CA LEU A 463 -2.64 11.31 -14.74
C LEU A 463 -3.47 11.71 -13.52
N ALA A 464 -3.10 12.80 -12.86
CA ALA A 464 -3.86 13.38 -11.77
C ALA A 464 -4.55 14.67 -12.22
N ALA A 465 -5.86 14.77 -12.01
CA ALA A 465 -6.66 15.96 -12.23
C ALA A 465 -7.14 16.53 -10.90
N ARG A 466 -7.06 17.85 -10.72
CA ARG A 466 -7.57 18.54 -9.54
C ARG A 466 -8.08 19.93 -9.90
N HIS A 467 -9.04 20.41 -9.11
CA HIS A 467 -9.38 21.83 -9.14
C HIS A 467 -8.31 22.64 -8.42
N ASP A 468 -7.93 23.77 -8.99
CA ASP A 468 -7.16 24.78 -8.29
C ASP A 468 -8.09 25.80 -7.61
N PRO A 469 -7.58 26.61 -6.66
CA PRO A 469 -8.40 27.57 -5.91
C PRO A 469 -9.12 28.61 -6.78
N ASP A 470 -8.65 28.88 -8.00
CA ASP A 470 -9.30 29.84 -8.90
C ASP A 470 -10.41 29.18 -9.75
N GLY A 471 -10.68 27.88 -9.55
CA GLY A 471 -11.68 27.11 -10.30
C GLY A 471 -11.19 26.57 -11.64
N GLY A 472 -9.90 26.61 -11.92
CA GLY A 472 -9.29 25.93 -13.06
C GLY A 472 -9.08 24.43 -12.81
N LEU A 473 -8.89 23.66 -13.88
CA LEU A 473 -8.53 22.23 -13.78
C LEU A 473 -7.04 22.05 -14.04
N SER A 474 -6.30 21.71 -13.00
CA SER A 474 -4.87 21.38 -13.04
C SER A 474 -4.71 19.90 -13.34
N LEU A 475 -3.94 19.59 -14.39
CA LEU A 475 -3.61 18.24 -14.83
C LEU A 475 -2.11 18.02 -14.63
N THR A 476 -1.76 16.92 -13.96
CA THR A 476 -0.38 16.55 -13.67
C THR A 476 -0.14 15.12 -14.11
N VAL A 477 0.79 14.91 -15.05
CA VAL A 477 1.30 13.58 -15.39
C VAL A 477 2.51 13.30 -14.51
N ARG A 478 2.51 12.14 -13.85
CA ARG A 478 3.66 11.55 -13.18
C ARG A 478 4.06 10.31 -13.96
N HIS A 479 5.34 10.16 -14.26
CA HIS A 479 5.82 9.02 -15.03
C HIS A 479 7.17 8.52 -14.52
N ASP A 480 7.41 7.22 -14.66
CA ASP A 480 8.74 6.65 -14.51
C ASP A 480 9.57 7.00 -15.75
N ARG A 481 10.70 7.69 -15.55
CA ARG A 481 11.60 8.08 -16.65
C ARG A 481 12.27 6.90 -17.34
N ARG A 482 12.22 5.70 -16.74
CA ARG A 482 12.62 4.44 -17.40
C ARG A 482 11.60 3.98 -18.43
N CYS A 483 10.34 4.36 -18.26
CA CYS A 483 9.23 3.95 -19.12
C CYS A 483 8.83 5.04 -20.12
N LEU A 484 8.88 6.32 -19.75
CA LEU A 484 8.45 7.43 -20.60
C LEU A 484 9.37 8.64 -20.43
N GLY A 485 9.85 9.23 -21.51
CA GLY A 485 10.67 10.45 -21.48
C GLY A 485 9.86 11.70 -21.08
N ASP A 486 10.53 12.72 -20.52
CA ASP A 486 9.87 13.97 -20.11
C ASP A 486 9.20 14.71 -21.30
N VAL A 487 9.80 14.62 -22.50
CA VAL A 487 9.26 15.21 -23.74
C VAL A 487 7.95 14.53 -24.14
N ASP A 488 7.95 13.19 -24.15
CA ASP A 488 6.77 12.38 -24.47
C ASP A 488 5.66 12.56 -23.45
N ALA A 489 6.00 12.61 -22.16
CA ALA A 489 5.03 12.90 -21.09
C ALA A 489 4.40 14.30 -21.26
N SER A 490 5.19 15.28 -21.69
CA SER A 490 4.71 16.64 -21.98
C SER A 490 3.84 16.70 -23.23
N ALA A 491 4.18 15.94 -24.28
CA ALA A 491 3.36 15.79 -25.48
C ALA A 491 2.01 15.12 -25.15
N LEU A 492 2.04 14.00 -24.42
CA LEU A 492 0.85 13.27 -23.97
C LEU A 492 -0.12 14.18 -23.20
N LEU A 493 0.40 14.92 -22.23
CA LEU A 493 -0.41 15.84 -21.44
C LEU A 493 -0.96 17.01 -22.28
N SER A 494 -0.20 17.46 -23.28
CA SER A 494 -0.66 18.50 -24.21
C SER A 494 -1.78 17.99 -25.14
N HIS A 495 -1.69 16.74 -25.61
CA HIS A 495 -2.77 16.08 -26.35
C HIS A 495 -4.03 15.92 -25.49
N CYS A 496 -3.89 15.49 -24.24
CA CYS A 496 -4.99 15.40 -23.28
C CYS A 496 -5.71 16.74 -23.11
N VAL A 497 -4.97 17.81 -22.84
CA VAL A 497 -5.52 19.18 -22.69
C VAL A 497 -6.21 19.64 -23.97
N ARG A 498 -5.67 19.32 -25.15
CA ARG A 498 -6.26 19.70 -26.44
C ARG A 498 -7.63 19.03 -26.63
N LEU A 499 -7.71 17.72 -26.39
CA LEU A 499 -8.96 16.97 -26.50
C LEU A 499 -10.01 17.45 -25.48
N LEU A 500 -9.61 17.66 -24.22
CA LEU A 500 -10.53 18.20 -23.20
C LEU A 500 -11.07 19.58 -23.56
N ARG A 501 -10.28 20.42 -24.24
CA ARG A 501 -10.72 21.74 -24.71
C ARG A 501 -11.68 21.65 -25.90
N SER A 502 -11.52 20.65 -26.76
CA SER A 502 -12.34 20.49 -27.95
C SER A 502 -13.67 19.80 -27.68
N LEU A 503 -13.77 18.90 -26.68
CA LEU A 503 -15.02 18.20 -26.34
C LEU A 503 -16.27 19.12 -26.34
N PRO A 504 -16.24 20.32 -25.71
CA PRO A 504 -17.40 21.21 -25.69
C PRO A 504 -17.74 21.90 -27.02
N ASP A 505 -16.88 21.79 -28.04
CA ASP A 505 -17.14 22.24 -29.41
C ASP A 505 -17.94 21.19 -30.20
N HIS A 506 -17.88 19.91 -29.82
CA HIS A 506 -18.69 18.83 -30.38
C HIS A 506 -20.12 18.87 -29.80
N ARG A 507 -20.92 19.79 -30.33
CA ARG A 507 -22.34 19.95 -29.96
C ARG A 507 -23.25 18.99 -30.71
N ASP A 508 -22.87 18.64 -31.93
CA ASP A 508 -23.60 17.68 -32.76
C ASP A 508 -23.58 16.29 -32.09
N PRO A 509 -24.74 15.71 -31.77
CA PRO A 509 -24.83 14.35 -31.25
C PRO A 509 -24.21 13.30 -32.16
N GLN A 510 -24.04 13.57 -33.46
CA GLN A 510 -23.48 12.65 -34.46
C GLN A 510 -21.98 12.84 -34.71
N SER A 511 -21.33 13.82 -34.07
CA SER A 511 -19.88 13.98 -34.24
C SER A 511 -19.16 12.74 -33.74
N ALA A 512 -18.33 12.17 -34.61
CA ALA A 512 -17.70 10.89 -34.42
C ALA A 512 -16.44 11.02 -33.55
N VAL A 513 -16.08 9.94 -32.87
CA VAL A 513 -14.80 9.83 -32.16
C VAL A 513 -13.61 10.05 -33.10
N GLY A 514 -13.75 9.65 -34.37
CA GLY A 514 -12.77 9.92 -35.43
C GLY A 514 -12.41 11.39 -35.54
N ASP A 515 -13.39 12.30 -35.50
CA ASP A 515 -13.18 13.76 -35.59
C ASP A 515 -12.24 14.28 -34.47
N LEU A 516 -12.33 13.70 -33.27
CA LEU A 516 -11.45 14.03 -32.15
C LEU A 516 -10.03 13.49 -32.38
N LEU A 517 -9.90 12.29 -32.93
CA LEU A 517 -8.61 11.68 -33.25
C LEU A 517 -7.89 12.46 -34.36
N GLU A 518 -8.63 13.05 -35.30
CA GLU A 518 -8.09 13.92 -36.37
C GLU A 518 -7.38 15.15 -35.81
N LEU A 519 -7.84 15.71 -34.67
CA LEU A 519 -7.17 16.84 -34.01
C LEU A 519 -5.73 16.52 -33.58
N LEU A 520 -5.41 15.24 -33.48
CA LEU A 520 -4.09 14.75 -33.09
C LEU A 520 -3.29 14.20 -34.29
N GLN A 521 -3.83 14.25 -35.51
CA GLN A 521 -3.07 13.90 -36.71
C GLN A 521 -1.85 14.81 -36.86
N GLY A 522 -0.73 14.23 -37.30
CA GLY A 522 0.56 14.92 -37.48
C GLY A 522 1.39 15.11 -36.21
N PHE A 523 0.85 14.83 -35.02
CA PHE A 523 1.66 14.77 -33.80
C PHE A 523 2.27 13.39 -33.64
N GLU A 524 3.48 13.29 -33.09
CA GLU A 524 4.02 11.99 -32.68
C GLU A 524 3.18 11.37 -31.56
N VAL A 525 3.18 10.04 -31.49
CA VAL A 525 2.46 9.27 -30.49
C VAL A 525 3.42 8.93 -29.35
N PRO A 526 3.23 9.48 -28.14
CA PRO A 526 4.07 9.15 -26.98
C PRO A 526 4.06 7.65 -26.71
N ARG A 527 5.24 7.04 -26.53
CA ARG A 527 5.37 5.60 -26.28
C ARG A 527 5.84 5.34 -24.85
N VAL A 528 5.07 4.52 -24.13
CA VAL A 528 5.43 4.03 -22.79
C VAL A 528 6.08 2.65 -22.95
N LEU A 529 7.34 2.53 -22.53
CA LEU A 529 8.06 1.27 -22.50
C LEU A 529 7.60 0.42 -21.30
N PRO A 530 7.48 -0.92 -21.47
CA PRO A 530 7.18 -1.81 -20.37
C PRO A 530 8.27 -1.71 -19.31
N ARG A 531 7.86 -1.84 -18.04
CA ARG A 531 8.82 -1.82 -16.92
C ARG A 531 9.74 -3.03 -17.03
N PRO A 532 11.08 -2.87 -16.96
CA PRO A 532 11.97 -4.02 -16.98
C PRO A 532 11.65 -4.93 -15.79
N PRO A 533 11.55 -6.25 -16.00
CA PRO A 533 11.28 -7.19 -14.93
C PRO A 533 12.36 -7.05 -13.86
N VAL A 534 11.97 -7.12 -12.58
CA VAL A 534 12.94 -7.23 -11.49
C VAL A 534 13.67 -8.56 -11.69
N PRO A 535 15.01 -8.59 -11.73
CA PRO A 535 15.74 -9.84 -11.97
C PRO A 535 15.35 -10.87 -10.92
N GLU A 536 14.74 -11.96 -11.37
CA GLU A 536 14.42 -13.11 -10.53
C GLU A 536 15.71 -13.89 -10.27
N GLY A 537 16.23 -13.77 -9.03
CA GLY A 537 17.35 -14.60 -8.58
C GLY A 537 16.91 -16.06 -8.36
N PRO A 538 17.86 -17.01 -8.38
CA PRO A 538 17.58 -18.46 -8.50
C PRO A 538 16.81 -19.06 -7.32
N ASP A 539 16.08 -20.14 -7.60
CA ASP A 539 15.11 -20.80 -6.71
C ASP A 539 15.70 -21.37 -5.40
N VAL A 540 17.01 -21.57 -5.33
CA VAL A 540 17.72 -21.99 -4.11
C VAL A 540 19.09 -21.32 -4.09
N ALA A 541 19.49 -20.74 -2.97
CA ALA A 541 20.83 -20.16 -2.79
C ALA A 541 21.47 -20.64 -1.49
N VAL A 542 22.66 -21.23 -1.56
CA VAL A 542 23.46 -21.56 -0.37
C VAL A 542 24.04 -20.27 0.19
N LEU A 543 23.60 -19.88 1.39
CA LEU A 543 24.05 -18.64 2.04
C LEU A 543 25.26 -18.88 2.95
N ARG A 544 25.43 -20.11 3.46
CA ARG A 544 26.58 -20.52 4.24
C ARG A 544 26.80 -22.02 4.11
N ALA A 545 28.03 -22.41 3.75
CA ALA A 545 28.46 -23.79 3.84
C ALA A 545 28.54 -24.21 5.32
N GLY A 546 28.06 -25.42 5.61
CA GLY A 546 28.12 -26.06 6.93
C GLY A 546 28.63 -27.49 6.80
N ASP A 547 28.69 -28.19 7.93
CA ASP A 547 29.10 -29.60 7.98
C ASP A 547 28.08 -30.48 7.22
N PRO A 548 28.51 -31.38 6.31
CA PRO A 548 27.61 -32.29 5.60
C PRO A 548 26.78 -33.23 6.49
N ALA A 549 27.23 -33.49 7.72
CA ALA A 549 26.53 -34.34 8.69
C ALA A 549 25.60 -33.56 9.64
N ALA A 550 25.64 -32.22 9.62
CA ALA A 550 24.77 -31.38 10.44
C ALA A 550 23.40 -31.14 9.77
N ASP A 551 22.40 -30.76 10.56
CA ASP A 551 21.09 -30.34 10.07
C ASP A 551 21.23 -29.13 9.11
N THR A 552 20.27 -29.01 8.18
CA THR A 552 20.23 -27.91 7.22
C THR A 552 19.14 -26.92 7.60
N ILE A 553 19.53 -25.66 7.81
CA ILE A 553 18.61 -24.54 8.06
C ILE A 553 18.15 -23.98 6.72
N VAL A 554 16.85 -24.03 6.46
CA VAL A 554 16.22 -23.50 5.25
C VAL A 554 15.50 -22.20 5.59
N LEU A 555 16.04 -21.07 5.14
CA LEU A 555 15.44 -19.76 5.27
C LEU A 555 14.42 -19.54 4.15
N VAL A 556 13.14 -19.58 4.49
CA VAL A 556 12.04 -19.45 3.53
C VAL A 556 11.84 -17.98 3.18
N ARG A 557 12.23 -17.61 1.96
CA ARG A 557 12.04 -16.28 1.39
C ARG A 557 10.74 -16.21 0.64
N THR A 558 9.90 -15.28 1.04
CA THR A 558 8.70 -14.91 0.31
C THR A 558 8.53 -13.39 0.33
N ARG A 559 7.56 -12.90 -0.41
CA ARG A 559 7.15 -11.50 -0.43
C ARG A 559 6.76 -11.03 0.99
N GLY A 560 7.31 -9.89 1.43
CA GLY A 560 7.08 -9.31 2.76
C GLY A 560 7.97 -9.81 3.91
N VAL A 561 9.01 -10.61 3.66
CA VAL A 561 10.03 -10.92 4.69
C VAL A 561 10.81 -9.64 5.05
N PRO A 562 11.00 -9.30 6.35
CA PRO A 562 11.73 -8.11 6.75
C PRO A 562 13.15 -8.06 6.16
N VAL A 563 13.45 -6.97 5.43
CA VAL A 563 14.74 -6.75 4.79
C VAL A 563 15.89 -6.86 5.80
N GLY A 564 16.94 -7.60 5.45
CA GLY A 564 18.13 -7.76 6.28
C GLY A 564 18.01 -8.82 7.38
N ALA A 565 16.83 -9.42 7.61
CA ALA A 565 16.64 -10.40 8.69
C ALA A 565 17.51 -11.65 8.50
N TYR A 566 17.48 -12.22 7.29
CA TYR A 566 18.20 -13.44 6.97
C TYR A 566 19.70 -13.19 6.84
N GLU A 567 20.11 -12.06 6.25
CA GLU A 567 21.51 -11.67 6.15
C GLU A 567 22.12 -11.41 7.53
N ALA A 568 21.36 -10.79 8.45
CA ALA A 568 21.79 -10.61 9.83
C ALA A 568 21.87 -11.94 10.58
N LEU A 569 20.89 -12.84 10.40
CA LEU A 569 20.93 -14.17 11.01
C LEU A 569 22.16 -14.95 10.55
N VAL A 570 22.42 -15.03 9.25
CA VAL A 570 23.57 -15.73 8.67
C VAL A 570 24.89 -15.16 9.22
N ARG A 571 25.01 -13.83 9.33
CA ARG A 571 26.22 -13.17 9.87
C ARG A 571 26.50 -13.51 11.33
N HIS A 572 25.47 -13.65 12.16
CA HIS A 572 25.60 -13.87 13.60
C HIS A 572 25.49 -15.35 14.00
N HIS A 573 25.03 -16.23 13.12
CA HIS A 573 24.98 -17.67 13.39
C HIS A 573 26.38 -18.24 13.52
N ARG A 574 26.57 -19.14 14.50
CA ARG A 574 27.87 -19.74 14.83
C ARG A 574 27.84 -21.27 14.90
N GLY A 575 26.69 -21.89 14.63
CA GLY A 575 26.55 -23.35 14.65
C GLY A 575 27.16 -24.02 13.41
N LEU A 576 27.15 -25.36 13.40
CA LEU A 576 27.74 -26.19 12.33
C LEU A 576 26.78 -26.42 11.16
N GLU A 577 25.53 -25.99 11.29
CA GLU A 577 24.46 -26.18 10.32
C GLU A 577 24.74 -25.43 9.02
N ARG A 578 24.39 -26.08 7.90
CA ARG A 578 24.35 -25.45 6.58
C ARG A 578 23.15 -24.50 6.52
N ILE A 579 23.31 -23.33 5.88
CA ILE A 579 22.19 -22.38 5.70
C ILE A 579 21.92 -22.16 4.23
N VAL A 580 20.68 -22.44 3.83
CA VAL A 580 20.18 -22.27 2.47
C VAL A 580 18.99 -21.33 2.48
N SER A 581 18.87 -20.50 1.46
CA SER A 581 17.69 -19.69 1.19
C SER A 581 16.85 -20.39 0.13
N LEU A 582 15.57 -20.60 0.42
CA LEU A 582 14.58 -21.16 -0.50
C LEU A 582 13.54 -20.10 -0.83
N ARG A 583 13.26 -19.85 -2.11
CA ARG A 583 12.17 -18.96 -2.51
C ARG A 583 10.85 -19.76 -2.53
N ALA A 584 9.85 -19.26 -1.83
CA ALA A 584 8.49 -19.78 -1.90
C ALA A 584 7.70 -18.95 -2.92
N ALA A 585 7.36 -19.54 -4.07
CA ALA A 585 6.52 -18.87 -5.08
C ALA A 585 5.11 -18.60 -4.54
N ARG A 586 4.56 -19.54 -3.76
CA ARG A 586 3.27 -19.41 -3.08
C ARG A 586 3.32 -20.00 -1.67
N PRO A 587 2.49 -19.54 -0.73
CA PRO A 587 2.28 -20.24 0.55
C PRO A 587 1.86 -21.70 0.29
N GLY A 588 2.53 -22.66 0.93
CA GLY A 588 2.25 -24.10 0.77
C GLY A 588 2.88 -24.78 -0.45
N ASP A 589 3.64 -24.07 -1.27
CA ASP A 589 4.38 -24.68 -2.37
C ASP A 589 5.62 -25.45 -1.84
N ALA A 590 5.49 -26.77 -1.74
CA ALA A 590 6.58 -27.66 -1.33
C ALA A 590 7.44 -28.18 -2.50
N SER A 591 7.18 -27.74 -3.74
CA SER A 591 7.97 -28.17 -4.91
C SER A 591 9.44 -27.79 -4.77
N GLY A 592 9.71 -26.60 -4.21
CA GLY A 592 11.06 -26.13 -3.91
C GLY A 592 11.81 -27.00 -2.90
N LEU A 593 11.11 -27.60 -1.92
CA LEU A 593 11.71 -28.58 -1.00
C LEU A 593 12.05 -29.89 -1.71
N SER A 594 11.18 -30.33 -2.63
CA SER A 594 11.42 -31.53 -3.44
C SER A 594 12.62 -31.34 -4.38
N GLY A 595 12.76 -30.16 -4.98
CA GLY A 595 13.92 -29.78 -5.80
C GLY A 595 15.23 -29.67 -5.00
N LEU A 596 15.16 -29.19 -3.75
CA LEU A 596 16.28 -29.15 -2.80
C LEU A 596 16.88 -30.56 -2.56
N LEU A 597 16.01 -31.58 -2.54
CA LEU A 597 16.36 -32.98 -2.25
C LEU A 597 16.69 -33.80 -3.51
N GLY A 598 16.13 -33.43 -4.67
CA GLY A 598 16.31 -34.14 -5.94
C GLY A 598 17.51 -33.67 -6.79
N ALA A 599 17.97 -32.43 -6.60
CA ALA A 599 19.25 -31.98 -7.14
C ALA A 599 20.36 -32.64 -6.32
N GLY A 600 21.27 -33.39 -6.94
CA GLY A 600 22.15 -34.33 -6.24
C GLY A 600 23.22 -33.78 -5.29
N GLU A 601 23.16 -32.56 -4.73
CA GLU A 601 24.13 -32.03 -3.75
C GLU A 601 23.74 -30.80 -2.82
N PRO A 602 22.51 -30.25 -2.70
CA PRO A 602 22.30 -29.10 -1.79
C PRO A 602 22.13 -29.43 -0.30
N VAL A 603 21.61 -30.61 0.06
CA VAL A 603 21.19 -30.96 1.43
C VAL A 603 22.07 -32.09 1.96
N GLY A 604 22.70 -31.89 3.12
CA GLY A 604 23.49 -32.95 3.78
C GLY A 604 22.62 -34.10 4.30
N ALA A 605 23.22 -35.06 5.01
CA ALA A 605 22.50 -36.21 5.58
C ALA A 605 21.64 -35.87 6.82
N GLY A 606 21.66 -34.61 7.28
CA GLY A 606 20.90 -34.12 8.43
C GLY A 606 19.43 -33.78 8.12
N ARG A 607 18.64 -33.50 9.15
CA ARG A 607 17.22 -33.11 9.02
C ARG A 607 17.08 -31.65 8.59
N LEU A 608 15.90 -31.30 8.08
CA LEU A 608 15.59 -29.92 7.69
C LEU A 608 15.01 -29.12 8.87
N VAL A 609 15.53 -27.91 9.10
CA VAL A 609 14.92 -26.93 10.00
C VAL A 609 14.41 -25.76 9.15
N LEU A 610 13.09 -25.63 9.01
CA LEU A 610 12.50 -24.56 8.22
C LEU A 610 12.37 -23.30 9.07
N CYS A 611 12.90 -22.19 8.57
CA CYS A 611 13.01 -20.94 9.30
C CYS A 611 12.35 -19.80 8.52
N GLY A 612 11.53 -19.00 9.20
CA GLY A 612 10.81 -17.93 8.54
C GLY A 612 10.47 -16.73 9.43
N ALA A 613 10.64 -15.51 8.90
CA ALA A 613 10.22 -14.27 9.56
C ALA A 613 8.98 -13.68 8.90
N GLY A 614 8.00 -13.27 9.71
CA GLY A 614 6.72 -12.74 9.21
C GLY A 614 6.05 -13.74 8.26
N PRO A 615 5.69 -13.34 7.02
CA PRO A 615 5.09 -14.24 6.03
C PRO A 615 5.96 -15.45 5.65
N GLY A 616 7.30 -15.34 5.80
CA GLY A 616 8.19 -16.49 5.61
C GLY A 616 7.95 -17.60 6.64
N GLY A 617 7.50 -17.25 7.85
CA GLY A 617 7.17 -18.22 8.90
C GLY A 617 5.92 -19.02 8.54
N ALA A 618 4.88 -18.35 8.05
CA ALA A 618 3.67 -19.00 7.54
C ALA A 618 4.00 -19.96 6.38
N ALA A 619 4.78 -19.49 5.40
CA ALA A 619 5.21 -20.33 4.28
C ALA A 619 6.03 -21.55 4.74
N ALA A 620 6.94 -21.37 5.71
CA ALA A 620 7.72 -22.46 6.29
C ALA A 620 6.84 -23.52 6.97
N TYR A 621 5.78 -23.11 7.67
CA TYR A 621 4.85 -24.04 8.31
C TYR A 621 4.02 -24.84 7.31
N GLU A 622 3.45 -24.18 6.30
CA GLU A 622 2.68 -24.85 5.26
C GLU A 622 3.55 -25.82 4.47
N MET A 623 4.79 -25.42 4.14
CA MET A 623 5.79 -26.29 3.54
C MET A 623 6.09 -27.52 4.41
N ALA A 624 6.26 -27.35 5.73
CA ALA A 624 6.47 -28.46 6.64
C ALA A 624 5.27 -29.41 6.69
N CYS A 625 4.05 -28.88 6.66
CA CYS A 625 2.83 -29.67 6.65
C CYS A 625 2.70 -30.52 5.37
N ALA A 626 3.12 -29.96 4.22
CA ALA A 626 3.10 -30.64 2.92
C ALA A 626 4.22 -31.67 2.72
N ALA A 627 5.38 -31.49 3.36
CA ALA A 627 6.57 -32.34 3.17
C ALA A 627 6.46 -33.76 3.80
N GLY A 628 5.44 -34.05 4.62
CA GLY A 628 5.25 -35.35 5.27
C GLY A 628 6.10 -35.57 6.54
N ALA A 629 5.71 -36.55 7.36
CA ALA A 629 6.36 -36.82 8.66
C ALA A 629 7.79 -37.37 8.49
N GLY A 630 8.76 -36.83 9.26
CA GLY A 630 10.13 -37.34 9.34
C GLY A 630 11.20 -36.57 8.56
N MET A 631 10.81 -35.67 7.65
CA MET A 631 11.74 -34.86 6.83
C MET A 631 12.14 -33.54 7.49
N VAL A 632 11.20 -32.89 8.19
CA VAL A 632 11.39 -31.61 8.86
C VAL A 632 11.50 -31.85 10.37
N ALA A 633 12.65 -31.49 10.95
CA ALA A 633 12.90 -31.62 12.38
C ALA A 633 12.11 -30.58 13.20
N ALA A 634 12.05 -29.35 12.72
CA ALA A 634 11.36 -28.25 13.41
C ALA A 634 11.04 -27.11 12.44
N VAL A 635 10.06 -26.28 12.83
CA VAL A 635 9.77 -25.00 12.18
C VAL A 635 10.06 -23.88 13.16
N VAL A 636 11.02 -23.01 12.85
CA VAL A 636 11.36 -21.85 13.67
C VAL A 636 10.80 -20.61 13.01
N MET A 637 9.98 -19.86 13.75
CA MET A 637 9.34 -18.67 13.20
C MET A 637 9.31 -17.51 14.17
N THR A 638 9.18 -16.32 13.60
CA THR A 638 9.06 -15.07 14.33
C THR A 638 8.01 -14.19 13.66
N GLY A 639 7.35 -13.36 14.46
CA GLY A 639 6.44 -12.33 13.98
C GLY A 639 7.17 -11.23 13.20
N VAL A 640 6.45 -10.16 12.91
CA VAL A 640 6.99 -8.98 12.23
C VAL A 640 7.79 -8.09 13.19
N GLY A 641 8.85 -7.46 12.68
CA GLY A 641 9.76 -6.65 13.49
C GLY A 641 10.86 -6.00 12.66
N SER A 642 11.85 -5.40 13.32
CA SER A 642 13.09 -4.99 12.63
C SER A 642 13.83 -6.21 12.13
N GLY A 643 14.62 -6.07 11.05
CA GLY A 643 15.44 -7.17 10.54
C GLY A 643 16.36 -7.77 11.60
N SER A 644 17.00 -6.92 12.42
CA SER A 644 17.84 -7.36 13.54
C SER A 644 17.06 -8.06 14.65
N GLY A 645 15.86 -7.58 14.98
CA GLY A 645 14.99 -8.21 15.97
C GLY A 645 14.53 -9.59 15.54
N CYS A 646 14.11 -9.72 14.27
CA CYS A 646 13.73 -11.00 13.68
C CYS A 646 14.93 -11.97 13.65
N ALA A 647 16.12 -11.50 13.27
CA ALA A 647 17.33 -12.31 13.29
C ALA A 647 17.66 -12.83 14.69
N GLY A 648 17.57 -11.98 15.71
CA GLY A 648 17.79 -12.38 17.11
C GLY A 648 16.77 -13.41 17.59
N ALA A 649 15.50 -13.23 17.25
CA ALA A 649 14.43 -14.16 17.60
C ALA A 649 14.58 -15.53 16.91
N LEU A 650 14.93 -15.54 15.61
CA LEU A 650 15.23 -16.77 14.88
C LEU A 650 16.46 -17.48 15.46
N ALA A 651 17.53 -16.76 15.78
CA ALA A 651 18.73 -17.34 16.38
C ALA A 651 18.44 -17.97 17.76
N ALA A 652 17.62 -17.33 18.59
CA ALA A 652 17.19 -17.88 19.88
C ALA A 652 16.34 -19.15 19.68
N GLY A 653 15.43 -19.14 18.71
CA GLY A 653 14.60 -20.30 18.39
C GLY A 653 15.41 -21.49 17.86
N LEU A 654 16.36 -21.23 16.95
CA LEU A 654 17.29 -22.24 16.44
C LEU A 654 18.08 -22.92 17.55
N LYS A 655 18.57 -22.16 18.54
CA LYS A 655 19.27 -22.73 19.70
C LYS A 655 18.38 -23.69 20.51
N SER A 656 17.09 -23.39 20.67
CA SER A 656 16.15 -24.30 21.37
C SER A 656 15.89 -25.56 20.53
N ALA A 657 15.62 -25.38 19.23
CA ALA A 657 15.33 -26.48 18.30
C ALA A 657 16.49 -27.48 18.19
N CYS A 658 17.73 -26.99 18.10
CA CYS A 658 18.92 -27.85 18.02
C CYS A 658 19.32 -28.48 19.37
N ALA A 659 18.90 -27.91 20.51
CA ALA A 659 19.19 -28.46 21.83
C ALA A 659 18.29 -29.66 22.19
N GLY A 660 17.05 -29.72 21.71
CA GLY A 660 16.13 -30.85 21.90
C GLY A 660 16.37 -32.05 20.99
N SER A 661 17.32 -31.94 20.05
CA SER A 661 17.70 -32.97 19.08
C SER A 661 18.92 -33.80 19.51
N ARG A 662 19.59 -33.44 20.61
CA ARG A 662 20.85 -34.08 21.06
C ARG A 662 20.64 -35.01 22.23
#